data_AF-A0A260BMK4-F1
#
_entry.id   AF-A0A260BMK4-F1
#
_cell.length_a   1.000
_cell.length_b   1.000
_cell.length_c   1.000
_cell.angle_alpha   90.00
_cell.angle_beta   90.00
_cell.angle_gamma   90.00
#
_symmetry.space_group_name_H-M   'P 1'
#
loop_
_entity.id
_entity.type
_entity.pdbx_description
1 polymer ?
#
loop_
_entity_poly.entity_id
_entity_poly.type
_entity_poly.pdbx_seq_one_letter_code
_entity_poly.pdbx_strand_id
1 'polypeptide(L)'
;MADGIETYEQWLASLDEDALTDLVHRRPDVATDPPPRSFGLLAQLLGSPSRVAALPRKLDRGSLVLLELFALMGDLSRAEIGHWTGEGTSNRTPHIDAALATLMSYGLIWPYTALGSGAVEYRPVDLSGVFSYPFGLARRQRKLFSRCAVEQDRVALLSRLGVDPALDRATRADGVAAAMTPERIRALYDDGPVEMREMLSRFVDGKPMSLIFDVPTTEGAAAYERGLLYRLDGHRVEMPLEVSIALRGDGWRLPIELTPPTFTGHELPRTELQRARSIALLQLCEHTQALLTAIDTDGLTMMKTGGISAKDLRSLTTRVGFADEHQTALMLMIAREAGLLAERGKTGVALTSTYETWSTSSRSEQAAALVAAWWCAPFTPTHRVPRASQKTAPVLKKMLDDPAAADLRATALTSLLHDDGTDAPTSVPSGPEEFEQYLDWNIPVVSTTAGPGHVHALLTEATRLGVLADGTPTDLCRTLVGFPAGRDGDPRQIAPALAAQLQDMAEWVPFSVRLLPDSTAVVTGPPSTEVASILGAAAQPESREVASVWRFTPATIRRFFDTGGTGEELIDALAEMADTDVPQALAYTIRDCWRTFGALAVRRIPCAIVSEDVVLLTNIEADEALAVLEFTRLAPTVLISSATPIDTIAVLRRHGYFPVRHSDTGQLELDSSSRARSEPTRTPHSSVGARPRRREPRELARLLLAGDSGVVDDARVRSALDQHSRLLPRELDLLTDAAARGTPVSIDYQNSRGAIVRHAISDALQDGNWLLALSDSTGGRESFAIMNIRAVSAGSR
;
A
#
# COMPACT_ATOMS: atom_id res chain seq x y z
N MET A 1 30.93 -9.89 40.23
CA MET A 1 31.71 -10.08 38.99
C MET A 1 30.72 -9.85 37.88
N ALA A 2 30.86 -8.78 37.09
CA ALA A 2 29.93 -8.52 36.01
C ALA A 2 30.14 -9.62 34.96
N ASP A 3 29.14 -10.49 34.76
CA ASP A 3 29.17 -11.48 33.67
C ASP A 3 29.25 -10.71 32.35
N GLY A 4 30.30 -10.98 31.56
CA GLY A 4 30.48 -10.37 30.24
C GLY A 4 29.43 -10.89 29.26
N ILE A 5 28.97 -10.02 28.35
CA ILE A 5 28.06 -10.39 27.26
C ILE A 5 28.93 -10.67 26.03
N GLU A 6 29.25 -11.94 25.80
CA GLU A 6 30.18 -12.35 24.73
C GLU A 6 29.47 -12.83 23.46
N THR A 7 28.20 -13.20 23.57
CA THR A 7 27.38 -13.74 22.48
C THR A 7 26.02 -13.07 22.38
N TYR A 8 25.43 -13.09 21.18
CA TYR A 8 24.09 -12.57 20.93
C TYR A 8 23.01 -13.30 21.75
N GLU A 9 23.18 -14.62 21.95
CA GLU A 9 22.30 -15.42 22.81
C GLU A 9 22.35 -14.99 24.27
N GLN A 10 23.54 -14.71 24.82
CA GLN A 10 23.69 -14.19 26.19
C GLN A 10 23.06 -12.81 26.35
N TRP A 11 23.17 -11.94 25.34
CA TRP A 11 22.49 -10.65 25.37
C TRP A 11 20.98 -10.81 25.41
N LEU A 12 20.40 -11.64 24.54
CA LEU A 12 18.95 -11.90 24.53
C LEU A 12 18.47 -12.50 25.86
N ALA A 13 19.26 -13.40 26.46
CA ALA A 13 18.96 -13.98 27.76
C ALA A 13 19.07 -12.98 28.93
N SER A 14 19.76 -11.85 28.73
CA SER A 14 19.88 -10.78 29.73
C SER A 14 18.72 -9.78 29.71
N LEU A 15 17.87 -9.82 28.68
CA LEU A 15 16.70 -8.94 28.55
C LEU A 15 15.58 -9.36 29.51
N ASP A 16 14.87 -8.38 30.06
CA ASP A 16 13.68 -8.62 30.88
C ASP A 16 12.43 -8.91 30.01
N GLU A 17 11.31 -9.24 30.67
CA GLU A 17 10.05 -9.58 29.98
C GLU A 17 9.55 -8.43 29.09
N ASP A 18 9.67 -7.18 29.54
CA ASP A 18 9.14 -6.03 28.81
C ASP A 18 10.01 -5.72 27.57
N ALA A 19 11.34 -5.78 27.67
CA ALA A 19 12.25 -5.64 26.54
C ALA A 19 12.09 -6.76 25.51
N LEU A 20 11.92 -8.01 25.96
CA LEU A 20 11.62 -9.13 25.05
C LEU A 20 10.25 -8.99 24.39
N THR A 21 9.26 -8.49 25.13
CA THR A 21 7.92 -8.23 24.58
C THR A 21 7.98 -7.16 23.49
N ASP A 22 8.69 -6.05 23.71
CA ASP A 22 8.88 -4.99 22.71
C ASP A 22 9.62 -5.52 21.46
N LEU A 23 10.69 -6.30 21.65
CA LEU A 23 11.43 -6.92 20.54
C LEU A 23 10.52 -7.83 19.69
N VAL A 24 9.76 -8.73 20.32
CA VAL A 24 8.84 -9.64 19.60
C VAL A 24 7.70 -8.87 18.94
N HIS A 25 7.20 -7.81 19.58
CA HIS A 25 6.17 -6.95 19.01
C HIS A 25 6.66 -6.26 17.72
N ARG A 26 7.89 -5.73 17.73
CA ARG A 26 8.54 -5.11 16.55
C ARG A 26 8.93 -6.13 15.48
N ARG A 27 9.25 -7.36 15.89
CA ARG A 27 9.67 -8.50 15.06
C ARG A 27 8.63 -9.62 15.04
N PRO A 28 7.38 -9.39 14.58
CA PRO A 28 6.38 -10.45 14.58
C PRO A 28 6.76 -11.61 13.65
N ASP A 29 7.73 -11.43 12.75
CA ASP A 29 8.36 -12.45 11.89
C ASP A 29 9.15 -13.54 12.65
N VAL A 30 9.48 -13.32 13.93
CA VAL A 30 10.13 -14.33 14.79
C VAL A 30 9.15 -15.04 15.73
N ALA A 31 7.93 -14.54 15.86
CA ALA A 31 6.81 -15.21 16.54
C ALA A 31 6.26 -16.36 15.68
N THR A 32 7.13 -17.31 15.37
CA THR A 32 6.84 -18.51 14.58
C THR A 32 5.97 -19.48 15.36
N ASP A 33 5.35 -20.40 14.63
CA ASP A 33 4.67 -21.55 15.20
C ASP A 33 5.29 -22.79 14.54
N PRO A 34 5.97 -23.70 15.26
CA PRO A 34 6.18 -23.68 16.71
C PRO A 34 7.03 -22.48 17.16
N PRO A 35 6.90 -21.99 18.41
CA PRO A 35 7.67 -20.86 18.89
C PRO A 35 9.14 -21.23 19.15
N PRO A 36 10.08 -20.27 19.06
CA PRO A 36 11.44 -20.49 19.56
C PRO A 36 11.40 -20.76 21.07
N ARG A 37 12.07 -21.83 21.51
CA ARG A 37 12.11 -22.28 22.92
C ARG A 37 13.43 -21.99 23.64
N SER A 38 14.36 -21.36 22.94
CA SER A 38 15.67 -20.99 23.46
C SER A 38 16.10 -19.66 22.85
N PHE A 39 16.92 -18.91 23.60
CA PHE A 39 17.48 -17.65 23.12
C PHE A 39 18.39 -17.84 21.91
N GLY A 40 19.04 -18.99 21.77
CA GLY A 40 19.81 -19.30 20.59
C GLY A 40 18.97 -19.56 19.33
N LEU A 41 17.77 -20.17 19.44
CA LEU A 41 16.83 -20.26 18.30
C LEU A 41 16.30 -18.87 17.93
N LEU A 42 15.98 -18.05 18.94
CA LEU A 42 15.57 -16.67 18.73
C LEU A 42 16.66 -15.86 18.02
N ALA A 43 17.91 -16.00 18.44
CA ALA A 43 19.08 -15.40 17.80
C ALA A 43 19.20 -15.80 16.33
N GLN A 44 19.03 -17.09 16.00
CA GLN A 44 19.11 -17.59 14.63
C GLN A 44 17.96 -17.07 13.75
N LEU A 45 16.74 -16.94 14.31
CA LEU A 45 15.61 -16.31 13.62
C LEU A 45 15.86 -14.81 13.40
N LEU A 46 16.27 -14.08 14.43
CA LEU A 46 16.52 -12.64 14.36
C LEU A 46 17.61 -12.28 13.35
N GLY A 47 18.69 -13.07 13.31
CA GLY A 47 19.81 -12.92 12.38
C GLY A 47 19.60 -13.55 11.00
N SER A 48 18.43 -14.11 10.71
CA SER A 48 18.12 -14.71 9.40
C SER A 48 18.20 -13.67 8.27
N PRO A 49 18.99 -13.87 7.21
CA PRO A 49 19.23 -12.85 6.18
C PRO A 49 17.97 -12.27 5.54
N SER A 50 16.96 -13.11 5.26
CA SER A 50 15.70 -12.67 4.64
C SER A 50 14.85 -11.80 5.57
N ARG A 51 14.90 -12.07 6.88
CA ARG A 51 14.19 -11.28 7.89
C ARG A 51 14.89 -9.95 8.14
N VAL A 52 16.22 -9.98 8.29
CA VAL A 52 17.06 -8.79 8.44
C VAL A 52 16.91 -7.87 7.23
N ALA A 53 16.93 -8.40 6.00
CA ALA A 53 16.74 -7.61 4.77
C ALA A 53 15.36 -6.96 4.64
N ALA A 54 14.35 -7.42 5.39
CA ALA A 54 13.01 -6.84 5.39
C ALA A 54 12.83 -5.73 6.44
N LEU A 55 13.79 -5.49 7.33
CA LEU A 55 13.69 -4.48 8.39
C LEU A 55 13.99 -3.03 8.00
N PRO A 56 14.87 -2.70 7.03
CA PRO A 56 15.18 -1.32 6.68
C PRO A 56 13.95 -0.44 6.40
N ARG A 57 12.85 -1.03 5.92
CA ARG A 57 11.57 -0.33 5.68
C ARG A 57 10.81 0.11 6.94
N LYS A 58 11.18 -0.42 8.11
CA LYS A 58 10.60 -0.08 9.41
C LYS A 58 11.45 0.90 10.23
N LEU A 59 12.62 1.28 9.70
CA LEU A 59 13.56 2.17 10.38
C LEU A 59 13.36 3.59 9.86
N ASP A 60 13.41 4.55 10.79
CA ASP A 60 13.61 5.95 10.46
C ASP A 60 14.99 6.18 9.81
N ARG A 61 15.18 7.35 9.22
CA ARG A 61 16.38 7.73 8.49
C ARG A 61 17.63 7.68 9.35
N GLY A 62 17.55 8.16 10.60
CA GLY A 62 18.68 8.15 11.52
C GLY A 62 19.12 6.72 11.84
N SER A 63 18.16 5.87 12.22
CA SER A 63 18.40 4.44 12.49
C SER A 63 18.92 3.69 11.27
N LEU A 64 18.35 3.94 10.08
CA LEU A 64 18.77 3.31 8.83
C LEU A 64 20.22 3.66 8.46
N VAL A 65 20.58 4.94 8.53
CA VAL A 65 21.92 5.44 8.25
C VAL A 65 22.93 4.91 9.26
N LEU A 66 22.55 4.78 10.53
CA LEU A 66 23.41 4.17 11.53
C LEU A 66 23.60 2.66 11.29
N LEU A 67 22.56 1.95 10.84
CA LEU A 67 22.67 0.55 10.42
C LEU A 67 23.61 0.39 9.21
N GLU A 68 23.55 1.34 8.27
CA GLU A 68 24.43 1.40 7.12
C GLU A 68 25.90 1.62 7.54
N LEU A 69 26.15 2.43 8.59
CA LEU A 69 27.47 2.57 9.21
C LEU A 69 27.97 1.24 9.79
N PHE A 70 27.13 0.50 10.52
CA PHE A 70 27.49 -0.84 11.01
C PHE A 70 27.77 -1.83 9.87
N ALA A 71 26.99 -1.77 8.78
CA ALA A 71 27.24 -2.60 7.60
C ALA A 71 28.60 -2.30 6.94
N LEU A 72 29.03 -1.04 6.99
CA LEU A 72 30.32 -0.60 6.44
C LEU A 72 31.50 -0.98 7.36
N MET A 73 31.36 -0.74 8.66
CA MET A 73 32.47 -0.74 9.61
C MET A 73 32.59 -2.04 10.41
N GLY A 74 31.50 -2.79 10.57
CA GLY A 74 31.40 -3.91 11.49
C GLY A 74 31.19 -3.44 12.93
N ASP A 75 31.91 -4.05 13.86
CA ASP A 75 31.84 -3.74 15.28
C ASP A 75 32.35 -2.32 15.55
N LEU A 76 31.66 -1.57 16.42
CA LEU A 76 32.00 -0.19 16.76
C LEU A 76 31.83 0.08 18.25
N SER A 77 32.82 0.75 18.86
CA SER A 77 32.68 1.33 20.20
C SER A 77 31.82 2.61 20.17
N ARG A 78 31.25 3.00 21.32
CA ARG A 78 30.47 4.26 21.41
C ARG A 78 31.26 5.50 21.00
N ALA A 79 32.56 5.51 21.25
CA ALA A 79 33.46 6.60 20.86
C ALA A 79 33.68 6.65 19.35
N GLU A 80 33.85 5.50 18.69
CA GLU A 80 33.96 5.44 17.23
C GLU A 80 32.66 5.84 16.53
N ILE A 81 31.51 5.43 17.08
CA ILE A 81 30.20 5.89 16.59
C ILE A 81 30.15 7.41 16.64
N GLY A 82 30.46 8.01 17.79
CA GLY A 82 30.49 9.47 17.94
C GLY A 82 31.45 10.17 16.97
N HIS A 83 32.61 9.57 16.70
CA HIS A 83 33.56 10.08 15.70
C HIS A 83 32.97 10.08 14.29
N TRP A 84 32.41 8.95 13.83
CA TRP A 84 31.88 8.83 12.47
C TRP A 84 30.60 9.63 12.25
N THR A 85 29.76 9.75 13.28
CA THR A 85 28.53 10.54 13.22
C THR A 85 28.76 12.04 13.46
N GLY A 86 29.98 12.47 13.79
CA GLY A 86 30.26 13.87 14.10
C GLY A 86 29.54 14.35 15.36
N GLU A 87 29.58 13.59 16.44
CA GLU A 87 28.98 13.95 17.73
C GLU A 87 29.51 15.29 18.24
N GLY A 88 28.58 16.18 18.63
CA GLY A 88 28.90 17.54 19.07
C GLY A 88 29.26 18.52 17.96
N THR A 89 29.30 18.07 16.70
CA THR A 89 29.52 18.92 15.52
C THR A 89 28.32 18.92 14.59
N SER A 90 27.97 17.76 14.03
CA SER A 90 26.84 17.57 13.09
C SER A 90 25.63 16.89 13.75
N ASN A 91 25.87 16.02 14.74
CA ASN A 91 24.80 15.28 15.43
C ASN A 91 24.94 15.40 16.95
N ARG A 92 23.81 15.32 17.66
CA ARG A 92 23.77 15.40 19.13
C ARG A 92 23.72 14.01 19.76
N THR A 93 24.31 13.86 20.94
CA THR A 93 24.32 12.62 21.74
C THR A 93 22.95 11.95 21.86
N PRO A 94 21.84 12.67 22.19
CA PRO A 94 20.53 12.04 22.33
C PRO A 94 20.02 11.37 21.04
N HIS A 95 20.35 11.93 19.87
CA HIS A 95 19.94 11.36 18.59
C HIS A 95 20.72 10.09 18.23
N ILE A 96 22.02 10.06 18.58
CA ILE A 96 22.85 8.87 18.42
C ILE A 96 22.33 7.75 19.32
N ASP A 97 22.07 8.06 20.59
CA ASP A 97 21.62 7.08 21.57
C ASP A 97 20.21 6.56 21.25
N ALA A 98 19.31 7.44 20.74
CA ALA A 98 17.99 7.03 20.25
C ALA A 98 18.09 6.07 19.05
N ALA A 99 18.92 6.38 18.06
CA ALA A 99 19.13 5.49 16.91
C ALA A 99 19.73 4.14 17.33
N LEU A 100 20.67 4.12 18.29
CA LEU A 100 21.21 2.88 18.85
C LEU A 100 20.13 2.07 19.57
N ALA A 101 19.31 2.72 20.40
CA ALA A 101 18.21 2.07 21.09
C ALA A 101 17.19 1.46 20.11
N THR A 102 16.86 2.15 19.02
CA THR A 102 16.00 1.61 17.95
C THR A 102 16.62 0.39 17.29
N LEU A 103 17.90 0.42 16.93
CA LEU A 103 18.56 -0.74 16.32
C LEU A 103 18.62 -1.94 17.29
N MET A 104 18.83 -1.68 18.58
CA MET A 104 18.80 -2.72 19.63
C MET A 104 17.39 -3.29 19.83
N SER A 105 16.33 -2.48 19.83
CA SER A 105 14.95 -2.96 20.01
C SER A 105 14.47 -3.84 18.85
N TYR A 106 15.01 -3.65 17.64
CA TYR A 106 14.82 -4.57 16.50
C TYR A 106 15.74 -5.81 16.52
N GLY A 107 16.69 -5.87 17.46
CA GLY A 107 17.73 -6.89 17.55
C GLY A 107 18.75 -6.85 16.41
N LEU A 108 18.90 -5.71 15.73
CA LEU A 108 19.85 -5.56 14.61
C LEU A 108 21.29 -5.38 15.07
N ILE A 109 21.47 -4.81 16.26
CA ILE A 109 22.75 -4.68 16.94
C ILE A 109 22.61 -5.10 18.40
N TRP A 110 23.72 -5.42 19.06
CA TRP A 110 23.75 -5.79 20.47
C TRP A 110 25.07 -5.35 21.14
N PRO A 111 25.04 -5.07 22.46
CA PRO A 111 26.23 -4.73 23.22
C PRO A 111 27.09 -5.96 23.51
N TYR A 112 28.37 -5.88 23.18
CA TYR A 112 29.40 -6.87 23.46
C TYR A 112 30.36 -6.33 24.53
N THR A 113 30.60 -7.14 25.56
CA THR A 113 31.58 -6.87 26.62
C THR A 113 32.41 -8.12 26.87
N ALA A 114 33.67 -8.09 26.45
CA ALA A 114 34.61 -9.17 26.72
C ALA A 114 34.83 -9.34 28.23
N LEU A 115 34.99 -10.57 28.70
CA LEU A 115 35.21 -10.85 30.13
C LEU A 115 36.41 -10.05 30.67
N GLY A 116 36.18 -9.20 31.68
CA GLY A 116 37.22 -8.37 32.30
C GLY A 116 37.57 -7.07 31.56
N SER A 117 36.93 -6.78 30.42
CA SER A 117 36.98 -5.47 29.77
C SER A 117 35.84 -4.58 30.25
N GLY A 118 36.12 -3.30 30.51
CA GLY A 118 35.10 -2.28 30.81
C GLY A 118 34.53 -1.59 29.57
N ALA A 119 35.06 -1.88 28.37
CA ALA A 119 34.64 -1.24 27.13
C ALA A 119 33.45 -1.99 26.50
N VAL A 120 32.36 -1.26 26.25
CA VAL A 120 31.20 -1.76 25.51
C VAL A 120 31.39 -1.46 24.02
N GLU A 121 31.35 -2.51 23.21
CA GLU A 121 31.27 -2.42 21.76
C GLU A 121 29.85 -2.80 21.30
N TYR A 122 29.43 -2.31 20.15
CA TYR A 122 28.17 -2.70 19.52
C TYR A 122 28.48 -3.56 18.31
N ARG A 123 27.85 -4.74 18.26
CA ARG A 123 28.00 -5.71 17.17
C ARG A 123 26.73 -5.83 16.35
N PRO A 124 26.79 -5.75 15.02
CA PRO A 124 25.62 -6.00 14.18
C PRO A 124 25.38 -7.50 13.97
N VAL A 125 24.14 -7.86 13.63
CA VAL A 125 23.84 -9.14 12.98
C VAL A 125 24.43 -9.16 11.55
N ASP A 126 24.31 -10.27 10.81
CA ASP A 126 24.78 -10.30 9.42
C ASP A 126 23.96 -9.36 8.52
N LEU A 127 24.57 -8.25 8.12
CA LEU A 127 23.97 -7.22 7.24
C LEU A 127 24.32 -7.41 5.76
N SER A 128 24.97 -8.51 5.37
CA SER A 128 25.45 -8.72 4.00
C SER A 128 24.34 -8.77 2.95
N GLY A 129 23.11 -9.14 3.34
CA GLY A 129 21.92 -9.13 2.49
C GLY A 129 21.16 -7.80 2.46
N VAL A 130 21.57 -6.81 3.26
CA VAL A 130 20.85 -5.54 3.45
C VAL A 130 21.41 -4.46 2.53
N PHE A 131 22.73 -4.26 2.57
CA PHE A 131 23.41 -3.21 1.82
C PHE A 131 24.50 -3.81 0.94
N SER A 132 24.47 -3.48 -0.35
CA SER A 132 25.54 -3.89 -1.28
C SER A 132 26.76 -2.97 -1.21
N TYR A 133 26.53 -1.66 -1.12
CA TYR A 133 27.57 -0.63 -1.02
C TYR A 133 27.09 0.48 -0.06
N PRO A 134 27.24 0.29 1.26
CA PRO A 134 26.90 1.29 2.25
C PRO A 134 27.48 2.67 1.91
N PHE A 135 26.67 3.71 1.88
CA PHE A 135 27.02 5.09 1.51
C PHE A 135 27.64 5.25 0.10
N GLY A 136 27.41 4.27 -0.79
CA GLY A 136 28.09 4.24 -2.08
C GLY A 136 29.59 3.96 -1.95
N LEU A 137 30.02 3.29 -0.88
CA LEU A 137 31.41 2.93 -0.60
C LEU A 137 31.56 1.41 -0.63
N ALA A 138 32.72 0.93 -1.08
CA ALA A 138 33.04 -0.50 -0.99
C ALA A 138 33.70 -0.83 0.35
N ARG A 139 34.21 -2.06 0.43
CA ARG A 139 34.76 -2.64 1.65
C ARG A 139 36.10 -2.01 2.04
N ARG A 140 36.45 -2.11 3.32
CA ARG A 140 37.73 -1.66 3.87
C ARG A 140 38.93 -2.40 3.26
N GLN A 141 40.07 -1.71 3.22
CA GLN A 141 41.35 -2.21 2.69
C GLN A 141 41.68 -3.62 3.18
N ARG A 142 41.56 -3.86 4.50
CA ARG A 142 41.82 -5.17 5.15
C ARG A 142 41.01 -6.31 4.51
N LYS A 143 39.71 -6.07 4.29
CA LYS A 143 38.77 -7.08 3.78
C LYS A 143 38.99 -7.32 2.29
N LEU A 144 39.26 -6.27 1.52
CA LEU A 144 39.57 -6.39 0.09
C LEU A 144 40.90 -7.09 -0.16
N PHE A 145 41.96 -6.74 0.58
CA PHE A 145 43.24 -7.45 0.52
C PHE A 145 43.08 -8.94 0.83
N SER A 146 42.29 -9.26 1.85
CA SER A 146 41.99 -10.64 2.23
C SER A 146 41.20 -11.40 1.17
N ARG A 147 40.47 -10.72 0.27
CA ARG A 147 39.68 -11.35 -0.81
C ARG A 147 40.25 -11.10 -2.21
N CYS A 148 41.45 -10.50 -2.28
CA CYS A 148 42.12 -10.26 -3.55
C CYS A 148 42.40 -11.60 -4.24
N ALA A 149 41.89 -11.74 -5.47
CA ALA A 149 41.95 -12.98 -6.23
C ALA A 149 43.34 -13.20 -6.87
N VAL A 150 44.10 -12.13 -7.08
CA VAL A 150 45.36 -12.18 -7.83
C VAL A 150 46.55 -12.00 -6.90
N GLU A 151 47.36 -13.06 -6.77
CA GLU A 151 48.49 -13.08 -5.86
C GLU A 151 49.61 -12.10 -6.26
N GLN A 152 49.81 -11.87 -7.56
CA GLN A 152 50.81 -10.90 -8.06
C GLN A 152 50.54 -9.47 -7.54
N ASP A 153 49.27 -9.04 -7.56
CA ASP A 153 48.87 -7.71 -7.05
C ASP A 153 49.15 -7.59 -5.55
N ARG A 154 48.87 -8.66 -4.79
CA ARG A 154 49.13 -8.70 -3.34
C ARG A 154 50.62 -8.58 -3.05
N VAL A 155 51.46 -9.31 -3.77
CA VAL A 155 52.92 -9.28 -3.58
C VAL A 155 53.49 -7.89 -3.94
N ALA A 156 53.05 -7.31 -5.05
CA ALA A 156 53.46 -5.96 -5.45
C ALA A 156 53.08 -4.92 -4.39
N LEU A 157 51.85 -5.00 -3.87
CA LEU A 157 51.36 -4.10 -2.83
C LEU A 157 52.15 -4.24 -1.53
N LEU A 158 52.38 -5.47 -1.05
CA LEU A 158 53.15 -5.72 0.17
C LEU A 158 54.57 -5.14 0.06
N SER A 159 55.23 -5.37 -1.08
CA SER A 159 56.56 -4.81 -1.35
C SER A 159 56.56 -3.29 -1.36
N ARG A 160 55.53 -2.65 -1.94
CA ARG A 160 55.42 -1.18 -2.01
C ARG A 160 55.09 -0.57 -0.65
N LEU A 161 54.31 -1.28 0.18
CA LEU A 161 53.94 -0.82 1.51
C LEU A 161 55.00 -1.09 2.57
N GLY A 162 55.94 -2.00 2.31
CA GLY A 162 56.96 -2.44 3.27
C GLY A 162 56.40 -3.41 4.31
N VAL A 163 55.36 -4.17 3.95
CA VAL A 163 54.74 -5.18 4.83
C VAL A 163 55.40 -6.53 4.55
N ASP A 164 55.88 -7.20 5.60
CA ASP A 164 56.61 -8.46 5.47
C ASP A 164 55.72 -9.58 4.86
N PRO A 165 56.09 -10.14 3.69
CA PRO A 165 55.33 -11.20 3.05
C PRO A 165 55.37 -12.54 3.80
N ALA A 166 56.31 -12.74 4.73
CA ALA A 166 56.42 -13.96 5.54
C ALA A 166 55.34 -14.08 6.62
N LEU A 167 54.65 -12.98 6.94
CA LEU A 167 53.55 -12.95 7.92
C LEU A 167 52.32 -13.71 7.40
N ASP A 168 51.49 -14.19 8.33
CA ASP A 168 50.23 -14.83 7.96
C ASP A 168 49.28 -13.84 7.25
N ARG A 169 48.25 -14.39 6.59
CA ARG A 169 47.34 -13.60 5.76
C ARG A 169 46.61 -12.51 6.54
N ALA A 170 46.24 -12.76 7.80
CA ALA A 170 45.49 -11.82 8.62
C ALA A 170 46.40 -10.67 9.06
N THR A 171 47.61 -10.96 9.56
CA THR A 171 48.57 -9.92 9.95
C THR A 171 49.02 -9.09 8.75
N ARG A 172 49.18 -9.69 7.56
CA ARG A 172 49.44 -8.94 6.33
C ARG A 172 48.30 -7.98 5.98
N ALA A 173 47.05 -8.42 6.12
CA ALA A 173 45.89 -7.57 5.86
C ALA A 173 45.81 -6.39 6.85
N ASP A 174 46.15 -6.61 8.13
CA ASP A 174 46.27 -5.55 9.13
C ASP A 174 47.40 -4.57 8.82
N GLY A 175 48.58 -5.09 8.45
CA GLY A 175 49.72 -4.26 8.04
C GLY A 175 49.40 -3.39 6.82
N VAL A 176 48.73 -3.95 5.81
CA VAL A 176 48.29 -3.19 4.62
C VAL A 176 47.29 -2.10 5.02
N ALA A 177 46.29 -2.41 5.85
CA ALA A 177 45.30 -1.43 6.29
C ALA A 177 45.93 -0.31 7.12
N ALA A 178 46.85 -0.62 8.03
CA ALA A 178 47.57 0.36 8.84
C ALA A 178 48.50 1.24 8.00
N ALA A 179 49.12 0.68 6.96
CA ALA A 179 50.02 1.42 6.08
C ALA A 179 49.30 2.40 5.13
N MET A 180 48.03 2.14 4.80
CA MET A 180 47.24 2.93 3.85
C MET A 180 46.57 4.14 4.53
N THR A 181 47.38 5.05 5.09
CA THR A 181 46.89 6.32 5.66
C THR A 181 46.39 7.26 4.54
N PRO A 182 45.51 8.24 4.85
CA PRO A 182 45.02 9.20 3.84
C PRO A 182 46.14 9.90 3.07
N GLU A 183 47.22 10.30 3.75
CA GLU A 183 48.38 10.97 3.15
C GLU A 183 49.13 10.03 2.20
N ARG A 184 49.32 8.77 2.61
CA ARG A 184 49.99 7.78 1.77
C ARG A 184 49.14 7.40 0.55
N ILE A 185 47.83 7.30 0.72
CA ILE A 185 46.91 7.05 -0.40
C ILE A 185 47.00 8.18 -1.43
N ARG A 186 46.98 9.45 -0.99
CA ARG A 186 47.13 10.59 -1.90
C ARG A 186 48.48 10.59 -2.59
N ALA A 187 49.56 10.31 -1.85
CA ALA A 187 50.89 10.18 -2.46
C ALA A 187 50.95 9.05 -3.51
N LEU A 188 50.33 7.89 -3.26
CA LEU A 188 50.26 6.78 -4.21
C LEU A 188 49.41 7.13 -5.44
N TYR A 189 48.35 7.92 -5.25
CA TYR A 189 47.51 8.42 -6.33
C TYR A 189 48.27 9.44 -7.20
N ASP A 190 48.95 10.41 -6.59
CA ASP A 190 49.69 11.48 -7.26
C ASP A 190 50.95 10.98 -7.99
N ASP A 191 51.63 9.95 -7.45
CA ASP A 191 52.75 9.22 -8.09
C ASP A 191 52.29 8.30 -9.25
N GLY A 192 50.98 8.26 -9.54
CA GLY A 192 50.41 7.44 -10.59
C GLY A 192 50.36 8.09 -11.98
N PRO A 193 50.26 7.29 -13.07
CA PRO A 193 50.00 7.81 -14.42
C PRO A 193 48.72 8.66 -14.49
N VAL A 194 48.67 9.62 -15.42
CA VAL A 194 47.51 10.53 -15.59
C VAL A 194 46.24 9.74 -15.89
N GLU A 195 46.35 8.74 -16.75
CA GLU A 195 45.25 7.90 -17.22
C GLU A 195 44.67 7.04 -16.08
N MET A 196 45.52 6.59 -15.14
CA MET A 196 45.09 5.92 -13.92
C MET A 196 44.26 6.86 -13.04
N ARG A 197 44.72 8.11 -12.87
CA ARG A 197 44.02 9.11 -12.05
C ARG A 197 42.65 9.46 -12.65
N GLU A 198 42.57 9.66 -13.96
CA GLU A 198 41.31 9.90 -14.68
C GLU A 198 40.33 8.70 -14.61
N MET A 199 40.86 7.48 -14.56
CA MET A 199 40.03 6.29 -14.36
C MET A 199 39.50 6.23 -12.92
N LEU A 200 40.35 6.47 -11.93
CA LEU A 200 39.98 6.42 -10.51
C LEU A 200 38.98 7.52 -10.11
N SER A 201 39.03 8.71 -10.72
CA SER A 201 38.04 9.76 -10.46
C SER A 201 36.60 9.31 -10.77
N ARG A 202 36.41 8.44 -11.79
CA ARG A 202 35.09 7.86 -12.10
C ARG A 202 34.55 6.94 -11.01
N PHE A 203 35.44 6.25 -10.27
CA PHE A 203 35.05 5.45 -9.11
C PHE A 203 34.71 6.33 -7.91
N VAL A 204 35.38 7.48 -7.76
CA VAL A 204 35.11 8.46 -6.69
C VAL A 204 33.77 9.15 -6.91
N ASP A 205 33.47 9.57 -8.13
CA ASP A 205 32.22 10.27 -8.48
C ASP A 205 31.05 9.31 -8.73
N GLY A 206 31.36 8.04 -9.07
CA GLY A 206 30.40 7.02 -9.46
C GLY A 206 30.24 5.90 -8.44
N LYS A 207 30.13 4.66 -8.93
CA LYS A 207 30.05 3.48 -8.08
C LYS A 207 31.45 3.04 -7.64
N PRO A 208 31.62 2.55 -6.40
CA PRO A 208 32.91 2.09 -5.90
C PRO A 208 33.30 0.72 -6.46
N MET A 209 32.55 0.19 -7.44
CA MET A 209 32.76 -1.11 -8.09
C MET A 209 32.54 -0.99 -9.60
N SER A 210 33.38 -1.71 -10.35
CA SER A 210 33.24 -1.91 -11.78
C SER A 210 33.55 -3.37 -12.16
N LEU A 211 33.17 -3.77 -13.37
CA LEU A 211 33.62 -5.06 -13.93
C LEU A 211 35.05 -4.91 -14.45
N ILE A 212 35.85 -5.98 -14.33
CA ILE A 212 37.24 -5.98 -14.79
C ILE A 212 37.39 -5.63 -16.27
N PHE A 213 36.37 -5.93 -17.09
CA PHE A 213 36.36 -5.65 -18.52
C PHE A 213 36.12 -4.17 -18.84
N ASP A 214 35.53 -3.42 -17.90
CA ASP A 214 35.31 -1.98 -18.00
C ASP A 214 36.51 -1.17 -17.46
N VAL A 215 37.52 -1.87 -16.93
CA VAL A 215 38.75 -1.28 -16.41
C VAL A 215 39.88 -1.50 -17.43
N PRO A 216 40.44 -0.42 -18.02
CA PRO A 216 41.59 -0.52 -18.92
C PRO A 216 42.77 -1.27 -18.28
N THR A 217 43.42 -2.16 -19.04
CA THR A 217 44.37 -3.13 -18.47
C THR A 217 45.60 -2.48 -17.84
N THR A 218 46.16 -1.44 -18.47
CA THR A 218 47.41 -0.80 -18.02
C THR A 218 47.17 0.11 -16.81
N GLU A 219 46.11 0.91 -16.87
CA GLU A 219 45.64 1.82 -15.82
C GLU A 219 45.17 1.02 -14.60
N GLY A 220 44.44 -0.07 -14.83
CA GLY A 220 44.02 -1.02 -13.81
C GLY A 220 45.22 -1.66 -13.10
N ALA A 221 46.20 -2.18 -13.84
CA ALA A 221 47.41 -2.77 -13.26
C ALA A 221 48.15 -1.78 -12.34
N ALA A 222 48.32 -0.54 -12.78
CA ALA A 222 48.94 0.51 -11.98
C ALA A 222 48.19 0.80 -10.68
N ALA A 223 46.85 0.74 -10.70
CA ALA A 223 46.00 0.92 -9.53
C ALA A 223 46.02 -0.30 -8.58
N TYR A 224 46.07 -1.53 -9.11
CA TYR A 224 46.13 -2.76 -8.30
C TYR A 224 47.44 -2.88 -7.53
N GLU A 225 48.58 -2.61 -8.18
CA GLU A 225 49.91 -2.64 -7.56
C GLU A 225 50.08 -1.59 -6.45
N ARG A 226 49.28 -0.52 -6.49
CA ARG A 226 49.24 0.55 -5.48
C ARG A 226 48.16 0.33 -4.42
N GLY A 227 47.35 -0.72 -4.54
CA GLY A 227 46.25 -1.00 -3.62
C GLY A 227 45.14 0.04 -3.65
N LEU A 228 45.02 0.79 -4.77
CA LEU A 228 43.97 1.79 -5.01
C LEU A 228 42.69 1.14 -5.58
N LEU A 229 42.83 -0.03 -6.20
CA LEU A 229 41.74 -0.92 -6.59
C LEU A 229 42.10 -2.36 -6.23
N TYR A 230 41.10 -3.22 -6.06
CA TYR A 230 41.28 -4.67 -5.86
C TYR A 230 40.49 -5.49 -6.86
N ARG A 231 41.14 -6.51 -7.41
CA ARG A 231 40.47 -7.56 -8.19
C ARG A 231 39.94 -8.65 -7.28
N LEU A 232 38.64 -8.89 -7.36
CA LEU A 232 37.94 -9.91 -6.59
C LEU A 232 37.46 -11.04 -7.51
N ASP A 233 37.09 -12.15 -6.89
CA ASP A 233 36.51 -13.29 -7.62
C ASP A 233 35.25 -12.88 -8.40
N GLY A 234 35.11 -13.44 -9.61
CA GLY A 234 33.96 -13.19 -10.49
C GLY A 234 34.02 -11.87 -11.26
N HIS A 235 35.21 -11.48 -11.74
CA HIS A 235 35.41 -10.33 -12.64
C HIS A 235 35.03 -8.96 -12.05
N ARG A 236 35.08 -8.80 -10.71
CA ARG A 236 34.75 -7.55 -10.03
C ARG A 236 36.00 -6.80 -9.60
N VAL A 237 35.94 -5.48 -9.71
CA VAL A 237 36.98 -4.55 -9.27
C VAL A 237 36.37 -3.56 -8.29
N GLU A 238 36.94 -3.42 -7.11
CA GLU A 238 36.43 -2.52 -6.07
C GLU A 238 37.49 -1.51 -5.62
N MET A 239 37.06 -0.25 -5.44
CA MET A 239 37.84 0.81 -4.82
C MET A 239 37.65 0.75 -3.30
N PRO A 240 38.73 0.61 -2.51
CA PRO A 240 38.62 0.57 -1.05
C PRO A 240 37.95 1.80 -0.45
N LEU A 241 37.30 1.60 0.70
CA LEU A 241 36.71 2.68 1.50
C LEU A 241 37.73 3.81 1.74
N GLU A 242 38.90 3.46 2.26
CA GLU A 242 39.95 4.41 2.65
C GLU A 242 40.42 5.24 1.44
N VAL A 243 40.49 4.62 0.27
CA VAL A 243 40.86 5.29 -0.99
C VAL A 243 39.76 6.25 -1.44
N SER A 244 38.52 5.79 -1.41
CA SER A 244 37.36 6.59 -1.77
C SER A 244 37.21 7.83 -0.88
N ILE A 245 37.52 7.71 0.43
CA ILE A 245 37.50 8.83 1.37
C ILE A 245 38.66 9.78 1.11
N ALA A 246 39.89 9.25 1.02
CA ALA A 246 41.09 10.07 0.87
C ALA A 246 41.07 10.93 -0.40
N LEU A 247 40.52 10.41 -1.51
CA LEU A 247 40.43 11.10 -2.79
C LEU A 247 39.30 12.16 -2.85
N ARG A 248 38.30 12.11 -1.95
CA ARG A 248 37.27 13.16 -1.83
C ARG A 248 37.72 14.40 -1.04
N GLY A 249 38.90 14.33 -0.42
CA GLY A 249 39.53 15.43 0.30
C GLY A 249 39.30 15.42 1.82
N ASP A 250 40.08 16.22 2.55
CA ASP A 250 40.15 16.20 4.03
C ASP A 250 38.86 16.63 4.75
N GLY A 251 38.01 17.39 4.07
CA GLY A 251 36.72 17.86 4.57
C GLY A 251 35.57 16.87 4.38
N TRP A 252 35.76 15.80 3.60
CA TRP A 252 34.68 14.86 3.33
C TRP A 252 34.33 14.05 4.59
N ARG A 253 33.03 13.83 4.80
CA ARG A 253 32.46 13.06 5.90
C ARG A 253 31.37 12.16 5.35
N LEU A 254 31.09 11.06 6.05
CA LEU A 254 29.93 10.24 5.74
C LEU A 254 28.66 11.10 5.87
N PRO A 255 27.69 10.99 4.95
CA PRO A 255 26.46 11.77 4.97
C PRO A 255 25.50 11.21 6.04
N ILE A 256 25.89 11.31 7.31
CA ILE A 256 25.13 10.80 8.45
C ILE A 256 24.32 11.93 9.07
N GLU A 257 23.00 11.85 8.91
CA GLU A 257 22.03 12.76 9.52
C GLU A 257 21.16 11.98 10.51
N LEU A 258 21.30 12.31 11.80
CA LEU A 258 20.54 11.69 12.90
C LEU A 258 19.56 12.67 13.54
N THR A 259 19.61 13.95 13.14
CA THR A 259 18.72 14.98 13.68
C THR A 259 17.41 14.98 12.88
N PRO A 260 16.26 14.70 13.50
CA PRO A 260 14.99 14.72 12.81
C PRO A 260 14.63 16.15 12.35
N PRO A 261 13.91 16.28 11.22
CA PRO A 261 13.36 17.56 10.80
C PRO A 261 12.36 18.08 11.83
N THR A 262 12.39 19.40 12.05
CA THR A 262 11.44 20.07 12.95
C THR A 262 10.30 20.66 12.15
N PHE A 263 9.06 20.29 12.51
CA PHE A 263 7.86 20.81 11.89
C PHE A 263 7.12 21.77 12.82
N THR A 264 6.38 22.70 12.22
CA THR A 264 5.50 23.60 12.97
C THR A 264 4.25 22.80 13.36
N GLY A 265 4.27 22.17 14.54
CA GLY A 265 3.12 21.40 15.00
C GLY A 265 1.92 22.31 15.26
N HIS A 266 0.78 22.01 14.63
CA HIS A 266 -0.52 22.51 15.08
C HIS A 266 -1.32 21.35 15.67
N GLU A 267 -1.94 21.56 16.84
CA GLU A 267 -2.91 20.61 17.36
C GLU A 267 -4.31 21.02 16.91
N LEU A 268 -4.98 20.13 16.19
CA LEU A 268 -6.40 20.27 15.95
C LEU A 268 -7.17 19.61 17.10
N PRO A 269 -8.10 20.33 17.76
CA PRO A 269 -8.99 19.73 18.74
C PRO A 269 -9.72 18.52 18.16
N ARG A 270 -9.91 17.47 18.96
CA ARG A 270 -10.59 16.24 18.52
C ARG A 270 -11.96 16.51 17.88
N THR A 271 -12.70 17.49 18.38
CA THR A 271 -14.00 17.90 17.84
C THR A 271 -13.88 18.50 16.43
N GLU A 272 -12.82 19.26 16.15
CA GLU A 272 -12.56 19.84 14.84
C GLU A 272 -12.09 18.77 13.84
N LEU A 273 -11.25 17.83 14.27
CA LEU A 273 -10.88 16.65 13.47
C LEU A 273 -12.09 15.82 13.08
N GLN A 274 -12.99 15.53 14.04
CA GLN A 274 -14.21 14.76 13.77
C GLN A 274 -15.16 15.49 12.82
N ARG A 275 -15.28 16.81 12.97
CA ARG A 275 -16.05 17.65 12.06
C ARG A 275 -15.46 17.65 10.65
N ALA A 276 -14.15 17.89 10.51
CA ALA A 276 -13.47 17.91 9.21
C ALA A 276 -13.56 16.56 8.48
N ARG A 277 -13.33 15.45 9.21
CA ARG A 277 -13.53 14.09 8.72
C ARG A 277 -14.94 13.90 8.16
N SER A 278 -15.95 14.29 8.95
CA SER A 278 -17.35 14.08 8.60
C SER A 278 -17.78 14.90 7.39
N ILE A 279 -17.29 16.14 7.26
CA ILE A 279 -17.47 16.97 6.06
C ILE A 279 -16.87 16.28 4.83
N ALA A 280 -15.62 15.82 4.91
CA ALA A 280 -14.93 15.19 3.80
C ALA A 280 -15.65 13.92 3.31
N LEU A 281 -16.10 13.07 4.24
CA LEU A 281 -16.82 11.84 3.91
C LEU A 281 -18.22 12.08 3.33
N LEU A 282 -18.97 13.05 3.85
CA LEU A 282 -20.28 13.40 3.31
C LEU A 282 -20.14 13.98 1.89
N GLN A 283 -19.17 14.87 1.68
CA GLN A 283 -18.82 15.36 0.35
C GLN A 283 -18.38 14.23 -0.59
N LEU A 284 -17.60 13.26 -0.11
CA LEU A 284 -17.20 12.09 -0.90
C LEU A 284 -18.41 11.30 -1.39
N CYS A 285 -19.38 11.03 -0.52
CA CYS A 285 -20.62 10.34 -0.87
C CYS A 285 -21.46 11.13 -1.89
N GLU A 286 -21.68 12.42 -1.66
CA GLU A 286 -22.43 13.31 -2.55
C GLU A 286 -21.80 13.42 -3.94
N HIS A 287 -20.51 13.70 -3.99
CA HIS A 287 -19.78 13.78 -5.23
C HIS A 287 -19.83 12.43 -5.98
N THR A 288 -19.74 11.29 -5.28
CA THR A 288 -19.74 9.96 -5.93
C THR A 288 -21.11 9.68 -6.53
N GLN A 289 -22.18 10.00 -5.81
CA GLN A 289 -23.54 9.89 -6.32
C GLN A 289 -23.75 10.76 -7.56
N ALA A 290 -23.29 12.02 -7.55
CA ALA A 290 -23.42 12.93 -8.67
C ALA A 290 -22.65 12.45 -9.91
N LEU A 291 -21.43 11.92 -9.71
CA LEU A 291 -20.61 11.34 -10.76
C LEU A 291 -21.30 10.13 -11.41
N LEU A 292 -21.78 9.18 -10.61
CA LEU A 292 -22.43 7.96 -11.11
C LEU A 292 -23.74 8.27 -11.82
N THR A 293 -24.54 9.22 -11.31
CA THR A 293 -25.77 9.69 -11.95
C THR A 293 -25.48 10.32 -13.33
N ALA A 294 -24.42 11.12 -13.45
CA ALA A 294 -24.02 11.71 -14.73
C ALA A 294 -23.56 10.64 -15.74
N ILE A 295 -22.93 9.56 -15.27
CA ILE A 295 -22.53 8.43 -16.11
C ILE A 295 -23.74 7.60 -16.55
N ASP A 296 -24.72 7.36 -15.68
CA ASP A 296 -25.93 6.60 -16.03
C ASP A 296 -26.78 7.35 -17.07
N THR A 297 -26.87 8.67 -16.94
CA THR A 297 -27.69 9.53 -17.81
C THR A 297 -27.08 9.67 -19.20
N ASP A 298 -25.81 10.06 -19.29
CA ASP A 298 -25.18 10.48 -20.54
C ASP A 298 -24.20 9.44 -21.11
N GLY A 299 -23.88 8.39 -20.34
CA GLY A 299 -22.84 7.43 -20.64
C GLY A 299 -21.42 7.99 -20.44
N LEU A 300 -20.44 7.09 -20.51
CA LEU A 300 -19.02 7.43 -20.52
C LEU A 300 -18.26 6.49 -21.46
N THR A 301 -17.72 7.05 -22.54
CA THR A 301 -17.02 6.28 -23.57
C THR A 301 -15.58 5.98 -23.19
N MET A 302 -15.09 4.79 -23.57
CA MET A 302 -13.68 4.41 -23.40
C MET A 302 -12.90 4.50 -24.71
N MET A 303 -11.60 4.76 -24.59
CA MET A 303 -10.66 4.73 -25.70
C MET A 303 -10.45 3.30 -26.22
N LYS A 304 -10.15 3.14 -27.51
CA LYS A 304 -9.76 1.84 -28.10
C LYS A 304 -8.55 1.19 -27.41
N THR A 305 -7.68 2.00 -26.82
CA THR A 305 -6.47 1.58 -26.09
C THR A 305 -6.69 1.32 -24.61
N GLY A 306 -7.95 1.39 -24.14
CA GLY A 306 -8.37 1.22 -22.76
C GLY A 306 -8.32 2.51 -21.93
N GLY A 307 -9.27 2.66 -21.01
CA GLY A 307 -9.43 3.83 -20.16
C GLY A 307 -10.11 5.04 -20.83
N ILE A 308 -10.16 6.15 -20.11
CA ILE A 308 -10.82 7.40 -20.51
C ILE A 308 -9.78 8.41 -21.02
N SER A 309 -10.13 9.17 -22.05
CA SER A 309 -9.25 10.23 -22.58
C SER A 309 -9.22 11.45 -21.65
N ALA A 310 -8.14 12.23 -21.70
CA ALA A 310 -8.05 13.48 -20.92
C ALA A 310 -9.16 14.49 -21.29
N LYS A 311 -9.66 14.44 -22.54
CA LYS A 311 -10.78 15.30 -22.98
C LYS A 311 -12.08 14.87 -22.31
N ASP A 312 -12.38 13.59 -22.28
CA ASP A 312 -13.62 13.06 -21.70
C ASP A 312 -13.59 13.21 -20.17
N LEU A 313 -12.41 13.05 -19.55
CA LEU A 313 -12.21 13.33 -18.13
C LEU A 313 -12.51 14.80 -17.81
N ARG A 314 -11.95 15.76 -18.56
CA ARG A 314 -12.27 17.19 -18.41
C ARG A 314 -13.75 17.48 -18.59
N SER A 315 -14.36 16.91 -19.64
CA SER A 315 -15.78 17.09 -19.91
C SER A 315 -16.64 16.61 -18.73
N LEU A 316 -16.27 15.47 -18.13
CA LEU A 316 -16.94 14.93 -16.96
C LEU A 316 -16.72 15.81 -15.72
N THR A 317 -15.49 16.26 -15.47
CA THR A 317 -15.15 17.20 -14.38
C THR A 317 -16.03 18.46 -14.45
N THR A 318 -16.09 19.11 -15.61
CA THR A 318 -16.90 20.32 -15.81
C THR A 318 -18.39 20.05 -15.66
N ARG A 319 -18.88 18.92 -16.21
CA ARG A 319 -20.30 18.55 -16.13
C ARG A 319 -20.77 18.29 -14.71
N VAL A 320 -19.95 17.62 -13.90
CA VAL A 320 -20.29 17.32 -12.50
C VAL A 320 -19.97 18.52 -11.58
N GLY A 321 -19.12 19.44 -12.01
CA GLY A 321 -18.75 20.63 -11.25
C GLY A 321 -17.71 20.35 -10.16
N PHE A 322 -16.75 19.46 -10.44
CA PHE A 322 -15.62 19.20 -9.53
C PHE A 322 -14.51 20.24 -9.71
N ALA A 323 -13.70 20.42 -8.66
CA ALA A 323 -12.64 21.43 -8.64
C ALA A 323 -11.53 21.13 -9.65
N ASP A 324 -11.16 19.85 -9.81
CA ASP A 324 -10.07 19.43 -10.69
C ASP A 324 -10.24 18.00 -11.26
N GLU A 325 -9.43 17.68 -12.27
CA GLU A 325 -9.40 16.36 -12.91
C GLU A 325 -8.94 15.23 -11.96
N HIS A 326 -8.16 15.52 -10.91
CA HIS A 326 -7.71 14.53 -9.94
C HIS A 326 -8.87 14.06 -9.06
N GLN A 327 -9.81 14.93 -8.71
CA GLN A 327 -11.02 14.58 -7.98
C GLN A 327 -11.88 13.61 -8.80
N THR A 328 -12.13 13.94 -10.07
CA THR A 328 -12.86 13.04 -10.98
C THR A 328 -12.15 11.69 -11.11
N ALA A 329 -10.82 11.69 -11.26
CA ALA A 329 -10.04 10.47 -11.41
C ALA A 329 -10.07 9.59 -10.14
N LEU A 330 -9.87 10.18 -8.96
CA LEU A 330 -9.95 9.50 -7.67
C LEU A 330 -11.29 8.76 -7.53
N MET A 331 -12.37 9.47 -7.80
CA MET A 331 -13.72 8.97 -7.58
C MET A 331 -14.12 7.89 -8.57
N LEU A 332 -13.76 8.04 -9.85
CA LEU A 332 -13.93 6.98 -10.84
C LEU A 332 -13.21 5.70 -10.44
N MET A 333 -11.98 5.82 -9.94
CA MET A 333 -11.17 4.67 -9.59
C MET A 333 -11.65 4.00 -8.30
N ILE A 334 -12.01 4.76 -7.27
CA ILE A 334 -12.62 4.19 -6.05
C ILE A 334 -13.97 3.56 -6.37
N ALA A 335 -14.82 4.20 -7.17
CA ALA A 335 -16.10 3.61 -7.56
C ALA A 335 -15.93 2.31 -8.35
N ARG A 336 -14.88 2.17 -9.16
CA ARG A 336 -14.51 0.91 -9.79
C ARG A 336 -14.10 -0.14 -8.77
N GLU A 337 -13.22 0.19 -7.83
CA GLU A 337 -12.73 -0.75 -6.82
C GLU A 337 -13.82 -1.16 -5.81
N ALA A 338 -14.77 -0.26 -5.52
CA ALA A 338 -15.99 -0.53 -4.77
C ALA A 338 -17.00 -1.37 -5.58
N GLY A 339 -16.74 -1.59 -6.88
CA GLY A 339 -17.58 -2.38 -7.77
C GLY A 339 -18.88 -1.69 -8.18
N LEU A 340 -18.97 -0.36 -8.06
CA LEU A 340 -20.15 0.45 -8.43
C LEU A 340 -20.22 0.69 -9.95
N LEU A 341 -19.07 0.68 -10.62
CA LEU A 341 -18.97 0.79 -12.08
C LEU A 341 -18.08 -0.31 -12.66
N ALA A 342 -18.38 -0.72 -13.89
CA ALA A 342 -17.62 -1.72 -14.63
C ALA A 342 -17.47 -1.34 -16.10
N GLU A 343 -16.42 -1.86 -16.73
CA GLU A 343 -16.22 -1.74 -18.17
C GLU A 343 -17.26 -2.59 -18.92
N ARG A 344 -17.93 -2.01 -19.92
CA ARG A 344 -18.89 -2.68 -20.79
C ARG A 344 -18.34 -2.78 -22.21
N GLY A 345 -17.35 -3.65 -22.40
CA GLY A 345 -16.76 -3.93 -23.72
C GLY A 345 -16.44 -2.66 -24.53
N LYS A 346 -16.91 -2.58 -25.79
CA LYS A 346 -16.71 -1.41 -26.66
C LYS A 346 -17.68 -0.24 -26.38
N THR A 347 -18.68 -0.44 -25.51
CA THR A 347 -19.75 0.55 -25.26
C THR A 347 -19.42 1.54 -24.15
N GLY A 348 -18.26 1.39 -23.50
CA GLY A 348 -17.79 2.33 -22.47
C GLY A 348 -17.95 1.77 -21.06
N VAL A 349 -18.34 2.62 -20.12
CA VAL A 349 -18.53 2.28 -18.69
C VAL A 349 -20.03 2.24 -18.38
N ALA A 350 -20.44 1.30 -17.52
CA ALA A 350 -21.80 1.21 -17.02
C ALA A 350 -21.84 0.97 -15.51
N LEU A 351 -22.94 1.36 -14.86
CA LEU A 351 -23.21 1.04 -13.47
C LEU A 351 -23.51 -0.46 -13.30
N THR A 352 -23.11 -1.01 -12.16
CA THR A 352 -23.35 -2.41 -11.78
C THR A 352 -24.60 -2.54 -10.90
N SER A 353 -25.01 -3.77 -10.59
CA SER A 353 -26.05 -4.03 -9.58
C SER A 353 -25.65 -3.59 -8.17
N THR A 354 -24.34 -3.53 -7.87
CA THR A 354 -23.83 -3.07 -6.57
C THR A 354 -24.19 -1.62 -6.30
N TYR A 355 -24.26 -0.80 -7.36
CA TYR A 355 -24.67 0.60 -7.23
C TYR A 355 -26.09 0.74 -6.69
N GLU A 356 -27.02 -0.13 -7.08
CA GLU A 356 -28.42 -0.04 -6.62
C GLU A 356 -28.49 -0.20 -5.10
N THR A 357 -27.82 -1.23 -4.56
CA THR A 357 -27.70 -1.44 -3.10
C THR A 357 -27.00 -0.26 -2.42
N TRP A 358 -25.85 0.18 -2.95
CA TRP A 358 -25.07 1.28 -2.36
C TRP A 358 -25.85 2.60 -2.34
N SER A 359 -26.61 2.90 -3.39
CA SER A 359 -27.39 4.15 -3.49
C SER A 359 -28.49 4.26 -2.45
N THR A 360 -29.02 3.12 -1.99
CA THR A 360 -30.06 3.04 -0.95
C THR A 360 -29.52 2.84 0.47
N SER A 361 -28.21 2.59 0.61
CA SER A 361 -27.55 2.43 1.90
C SER A 361 -27.44 3.74 2.69
N SER A 362 -27.20 3.63 4.00
CA SER A 362 -26.96 4.81 4.83
C SER A 362 -25.66 5.55 4.43
N ARG A 363 -25.53 6.84 4.78
CA ARG A 363 -24.32 7.62 4.44
C ARG A 363 -23.04 7.04 5.05
N SER A 364 -23.13 6.43 6.24
CA SER A 364 -22.00 5.77 6.89
C SER A 364 -21.56 4.51 6.13
N GLU A 365 -22.51 3.68 5.68
CA GLU A 365 -22.23 2.52 4.83
C GLU A 365 -21.67 2.93 3.46
N GLN A 366 -22.22 3.98 2.85
CA GLN A 366 -21.73 4.51 1.58
C GLN A 366 -20.28 4.96 1.70
N ALA A 367 -19.97 5.76 2.72
CA ALA A 367 -18.62 6.27 2.99
C ALA A 367 -17.64 5.12 3.29
N ALA A 368 -18.05 4.20 4.17
CA ALA A 368 -17.24 3.05 4.55
C ALA A 368 -16.86 2.17 3.35
N ALA A 369 -17.79 1.92 2.42
CA ALA A 369 -17.52 1.15 1.21
C ALA A 369 -16.46 1.82 0.32
N LEU A 370 -16.51 3.15 0.18
CA LEU A 370 -15.55 3.92 -0.62
C LEU A 370 -14.16 3.96 0.03
N VAL A 371 -14.09 4.21 1.35
CA VAL A 371 -12.82 4.23 2.09
C VAL A 371 -12.17 2.85 2.11
N ALA A 372 -12.95 1.78 2.33
CA ALA A 372 -12.45 0.41 2.28
C ALA A 372 -11.93 0.02 0.88
N ALA A 373 -12.61 0.46 -0.18
CA ALA A 373 -12.16 0.26 -1.55
C ALA A 373 -10.84 1.00 -1.85
N TRP A 374 -10.69 2.24 -1.36
CA TRP A 374 -9.43 2.98 -1.47
C TRP A 374 -8.28 2.30 -0.72
N TRP A 375 -8.52 1.84 0.51
CA TRP A 375 -7.50 1.15 1.32
C TRP A 375 -6.99 -0.13 0.64
N CYS A 376 -7.89 -0.91 0.06
CA CYS A 376 -7.58 -2.15 -0.64
C CYS A 376 -7.12 -1.94 -2.10
N ALA A 377 -7.13 -0.70 -2.61
CA ALA A 377 -6.70 -0.43 -3.98
C ALA A 377 -5.21 -0.75 -4.14
N PRO A 378 -4.82 -1.60 -5.11
CA PRO A 378 -3.43 -2.03 -5.29
C PRO A 378 -2.59 -1.00 -6.06
N PHE A 379 -3.00 0.26 -6.08
CA PHE A 379 -2.39 1.36 -6.82
C PHE A 379 -2.77 2.71 -6.18
N THR A 380 -2.16 3.80 -6.66
CA THR A 380 -2.53 5.18 -6.31
C THR A 380 -3.53 5.76 -7.33
N PRO A 381 -4.79 6.03 -6.95
CA PRO A 381 -5.79 6.59 -7.86
C PRO A 381 -5.39 7.88 -8.57
N THR A 382 -4.79 8.83 -7.86
CA THR A 382 -4.53 10.20 -8.36
C THR A 382 -3.16 10.37 -9.00
N HIS A 383 -2.22 9.44 -8.76
CA HIS A 383 -0.89 9.43 -9.36
C HIS A 383 -0.72 8.25 -10.32
N ARG A 384 -0.42 8.54 -11.58
CA ARG A 384 -0.26 7.53 -12.62
C ARG A 384 0.93 7.88 -13.50
N VAL A 385 1.94 7.03 -13.52
CA VAL A 385 3.14 7.24 -14.34
C VAL A 385 2.80 7.00 -15.82
N PRO A 386 2.90 8.01 -16.70
CA PRO A 386 2.66 7.82 -18.12
C PRO A 386 3.77 6.97 -18.75
N ARG A 387 3.42 6.21 -19.81
CA ARG A 387 4.44 5.54 -20.62
C ARG A 387 5.26 6.58 -21.37
N ALA A 388 6.51 6.26 -21.71
CA ALA A 388 7.42 7.18 -22.44
C ALA A 388 6.80 7.79 -23.72
N SER A 389 5.88 7.10 -24.38
CA SER A 389 5.18 7.57 -25.59
C SER A 389 3.92 8.41 -25.33
N GLN A 390 3.55 8.64 -24.06
CA GLN A 390 2.31 9.29 -23.65
C GLN A 390 2.59 10.49 -22.75
N LYS A 391 1.84 11.58 -22.92
CA LYS A 391 1.92 12.75 -22.03
C LYS A 391 1.18 12.53 -20.70
N THR A 392 0.09 11.74 -20.70
CA THR A 392 -0.70 11.44 -19.51
C THR A 392 -1.16 9.98 -19.51
N ALA A 393 -1.35 9.41 -18.33
CA ALA A 393 -1.87 8.05 -18.16
C ALA A 393 -3.42 8.06 -18.08
N PRO A 394 -4.12 7.31 -18.94
CA PRO A 394 -5.60 7.24 -18.95
C PRO A 394 -6.19 6.73 -17.64
N VAL A 395 -7.33 7.31 -17.22
CA VAL A 395 -8.11 6.87 -16.05
C VAL A 395 -8.92 5.62 -16.39
N LEU A 396 -9.23 4.77 -15.40
CA LEU A 396 -9.94 3.48 -15.53
C LEU A 396 -9.25 2.41 -16.37
N LYS A 397 -8.12 2.71 -17.03
CA LYS A 397 -7.33 1.70 -17.71
C LYS A 397 -6.94 0.60 -16.71
N LYS A 398 -6.97 -0.66 -17.14
CA LYS A 398 -6.43 -1.78 -16.35
C LYS A 398 -4.98 -1.46 -15.98
N MET A 399 -4.74 -1.18 -14.71
CA MET A 399 -3.41 -0.88 -14.20
C MET A 399 -2.75 -2.18 -13.76
N LEU A 400 -1.43 -2.24 -13.93
CA LEU A 400 -0.64 -3.23 -13.22
C LEU A 400 -0.70 -2.88 -11.74
N ASP A 401 -0.65 -3.89 -10.89
CA ASP A 401 -0.54 -3.64 -9.47
C ASP A 401 0.74 -2.87 -9.18
N ASP A 402 0.64 -1.98 -8.22
CA ASP A 402 1.74 -1.23 -7.64
C ASP A 402 1.77 -1.55 -6.13
N PRO A 403 2.41 -2.67 -5.73
CA PRO A 403 2.54 -3.02 -4.33
C PRO A 403 3.23 -1.94 -3.49
N ALA A 404 4.12 -1.14 -4.09
CA ALA A 404 4.84 -0.08 -3.40
C ALA A 404 3.90 1.07 -2.99
N ALA A 405 2.91 1.39 -3.83
CA ALA A 405 1.86 2.35 -3.48
C ALA A 405 1.02 1.92 -2.27
N ALA A 406 0.63 0.64 -2.22
CA ALA A 406 -0.13 0.10 -1.10
C ALA A 406 0.70 0.03 0.20
N ASP A 407 1.97 -0.35 0.08
CA ASP A 407 2.93 -0.37 1.20
C ASP A 407 3.19 1.03 1.74
N LEU A 408 3.35 2.03 0.86
CA LEU A 408 3.46 3.44 1.24
C LEU A 408 2.22 3.91 2.00
N ARG A 409 1.02 3.68 1.47
CA ARG A 409 -0.24 4.07 2.11
C ARG A 409 -0.34 3.51 3.53
N ALA A 410 -0.06 2.21 3.70
CA ALA A 410 -0.14 1.57 5.01
C ALA A 410 0.91 2.12 5.97
N THR A 411 2.17 2.11 5.56
CA THR A 411 3.30 2.46 6.43
C THR A 411 3.28 3.94 6.81
N ALA A 412 2.93 4.85 5.88
CA ALA A 412 2.83 6.28 6.15
C ALA A 412 1.71 6.60 7.15
N LEU A 413 0.53 6.00 6.99
CA LEU A 413 -0.55 6.19 7.94
C LEU A 413 -0.22 5.59 9.31
N THR A 414 0.47 4.45 9.37
CA THR A 414 0.97 3.88 10.64
C THR A 414 2.04 4.76 11.30
N SER A 415 2.93 5.39 10.53
CA SER A 415 3.96 6.27 11.12
C SER A 415 3.34 7.52 11.75
N LEU A 416 2.27 8.07 11.15
CA LEU A 416 1.55 9.22 11.72
C LEU A 416 0.84 8.90 13.04
N LEU A 417 0.58 7.62 13.32
CA LEU A 417 -0.06 7.15 14.55
C LEU A 417 0.93 6.81 15.66
N HIS A 418 2.24 6.87 15.41
CA HIS A 418 3.21 6.60 16.45
C HIS A 418 3.12 7.66 17.54
N ASP A 419 2.72 7.19 18.71
CA ASP A 419 2.74 7.91 19.97
C ASP A 419 4.15 7.69 20.54
N ASP A 420 4.99 8.71 20.55
CA ASP A 420 6.38 8.62 21.03
C ASP A 420 6.47 8.39 22.56
N GLY A 421 5.34 8.05 23.22
CA GLY A 421 5.25 7.84 24.66
C GLY A 421 5.59 9.08 25.47
N THR A 422 5.71 10.22 24.80
CA THR A 422 5.92 11.53 25.40
C THR A 422 4.59 12.26 25.36
N ASP A 423 4.17 12.86 26.48
CA ASP A 423 3.00 13.76 26.56
C ASP A 423 3.16 15.04 25.70
N ALA A 424 4.14 15.08 24.79
CA ALA A 424 4.37 16.17 23.87
C ALA A 424 3.44 16.02 22.65
N PRO A 425 2.82 17.12 22.18
CA PRO A 425 2.07 17.15 20.94
C PRO A 425 2.89 16.55 19.78
N THR A 426 2.35 15.55 19.07
CA THR A 426 2.94 15.09 17.81
C THR A 426 2.87 16.25 16.81
N SER A 427 4.01 16.87 16.49
CA SER A 427 4.05 17.91 15.45
C SER A 427 3.62 17.31 14.11
N VAL A 428 2.47 17.74 13.61
CA VAL A 428 1.95 17.31 12.32
C VAL A 428 2.48 18.21 11.20
N PRO A 429 2.90 17.66 10.05
CA PRO A 429 3.25 18.46 8.88
C PRO A 429 2.04 19.25 8.37
N SER A 430 2.19 20.57 8.21
CA SER A 430 1.11 21.49 7.82
C SER A 430 0.89 21.58 6.29
N GLY A 431 1.71 20.89 5.49
CA GLY A 431 1.64 20.95 4.03
C GLY A 431 2.40 19.85 3.29
N PRO A 432 2.30 19.80 1.95
CA PRO A 432 2.87 18.71 1.14
C PRO A 432 4.38 18.53 1.27
N GLU A 433 5.14 19.63 1.32
CA GLU A 433 6.61 19.58 1.43
C GLU A 433 7.05 19.06 2.81
N GLU A 434 6.41 19.53 3.89
CA GLU A 434 6.67 19.02 5.24
C GLU A 434 6.25 17.54 5.37
N PHE A 435 5.17 17.14 4.72
CA PHE A 435 4.71 15.74 4.71
C PHE A 435 5.69 14.81 3.98
N GLU A 436 6.23 15.26 2.84
CA GLU A 436 7.29 14.56 2.13
C GLU A 436 8.55 14.43 2.99
N GLN A 437 9.00 15.52 3.60
CA GLN A 437 10.15 15.50 4.51
C GLN A 437 9.91 14.60 5.73
N TYR A 438 8.70 14.59 6.28
CA TYR A 438 8.32 13.72 7.39
C TYR A 438 8.40 12.24 7.01
N LEU A 439 7.88 11.84 5.84
CA LEU A 439 7.94 10.44 5.40
C LEU A 439 9.33 10.01 4.96
N ASP A 440 10.11 10.91 4.34
CA ASP A 440 11.52 10.65 4.01
C ASP A 440 12.37 10.46 5.26
N TRP A 441 11.97 11.06 6.39
CA TRP A 441 12.56 10.80 7.69
C TRP A 441 12.05 9.49 8.32
N ASN A 442 10.74 9.30 8.45
CA ASN A 442 10.20 8.21 9.27
C ASN A 442 10.17 6.85 8.53
N ILE A 443 10.00 6.86 7.21
CA ILE A 443 9.87 5.65 6.38
C ILE A 443 10.70 5.74 5.07
N PRO A 444 11.99 6.12 5.14
CA PRO A 444 12.84 6.46 3.98
C PRO A 444 12.83 5.42 2.86
N VAL A 445 12.92 4.13 3.22
CA VAL A 445 12.97 3.04 2.23
C VAL A 445 11.64 2.90 1.51
N VAL A 446 10.52 3.04 2.23
CA VAL A 446 9.17 2.91 1.64
C VAL A 446 8.87 4.11 0.75
N SER A 447 9.17 5.33 1.21
CA SER A 447 9.04 6.57 0.43
C SER A 447 9.84 6.49 -0.88
N THR A 448 11.12 6.12 -0.79
CA THR A 448 12.01 5.98 -1.96
C THR A 448 11.53 4.89 -2.92
N THR A 449 11.02 3.76 -2.41
CA THR A 449 10.59 2.62 -3.24
C THR A 449 9.31 2.94 -4.02
N ALA A 450 8.38 3.70 -3.45
CA ALA A 450 7.15 4.12 -4.14
C ALA A 450 7.46 5.05 -5.32
N GLY A 451 8.49 5.89 -5.19
CA GLY A 451 8.92 6.82 -6.22
C GLY A 451 8.20 8.16 -6.18
N PRO A 452 8.56 9.08 -7.10
CA PRO A 452 8.17 10.48 -7.01
C PRO A 452 6.66 10.66 -7.25
N GLY A 453 6.02 11.49 -6.42
CA GLY A 453 4.62 11.92 -6.58
C GLY A 453 3.58 11.02 -5.90
N HIS A 454 3.94 9.81 -5.45
CA HIS A 454 3.04 8.95 -4.67
C HIS A 454 2.72 9.53 -3.28
N VAL A 455 3.69 10.18 -2.64
CA VAL A 455 3.49 10.81 -1.31
C VAL A 455 2.47 11.95 -1.38
N HIS A 456 2.66 12.88 -2.32
CA HIS A 456 1.71 13.98 -2.56
C HIS A 456 0.29 13.48 -2.86
N ALA A 457 0.19 12.42 -3.68
CA ALA A 457 -1.07 11.79 -3.99
C ALA A 457 -1.72 11.11 -2.77
N LEU A 458 -0.94 10.42 -1.94
CA LEU A 458 -1.42 9.85 -0.69
C LEU A 458 -2.00 10.93 0.22
N LEU A 459 -1.29 12.04 0.43
CA LEU A 459 -1.78 13.16 1.24
C LEU A 459 -3.11 13.70 0.70
N THR A 460 -3.14 14.00 -0.60
CA THR A 460 -4.33 14.55 -1.27
C THR A 460 -5.54 13.61 -1.17
N GLU A 461 -5.32 12.31 -1.41
CA GLU A 461 -6.36 11.30 -1.32
C GLU A 461 -6.83 11.14 0.13
N ALA A 462 -5.92 10.92 1.06
CA ALA A 462 -6.26 10.69 2.47
C ALA A 462 -7.01 11.89 3.07
N THR A 463 -6.68 13.13 2.67
CA THR A 463 -7.44 14.32 3.05
C THR A 463 -8.85 14.33 2.45
N ARG A 464 -9.00 14.02 1.16
CA ARG A 464 -10.32 13.95 0.48
C ARG A 464 -11.22 12.84 1.02
N LEU A 465 -10.63 11.77 1.53
CA LEU A 465 -11.33 10.67 2.18
C LEU A 465 -11.54 10.88 3.69
N GLY A 466 -11.13 12.03 4.25
CA GLY A 466 -11.26 12.32 5.69
C GLY A 466 -10.39 11.45 6.59
N VAL A 467 -9.45 10.67 6.03
CA VAL A 467 -8.49 9.87 6.79
C VAL A 467 -7.45 10.76 7.46
N LEU A 468 -7.10 11.86 6.79
CA LEU A 468 -6.32 12.96 7.34
C LEU A 468 -7.16 14.24 7.33
N ALA A 469 -6.95 15.12 8.31
CA ALA A 469 -7.46 16.49 8.31
C ALA A 469 -6.30 17.42 8.66
N ASP A 470 -5.94 18.29 7.71
CA ASP A 470 -4.77 19.18 7.81
C ASP A 470 -3.48 18.41 8.22
N GLY A 471 -3.15 17.37 7.45
CA GLY A 471 -2.03 16.47 7.74
C GLY A 471 -2.22 15.54 8.95
N THR A 472 -3.20 15.80 9.82
CA THR A 472 -3.38 15.10 11.11
C THR A 472 -4.22 13.84 10.92
N PRO A 473 -3.81 12.67 11.48
CA PRO A 473 -4.61 11.46 11.41
C PRO A 473 -5.92 11.57 12.17
N THR A 474 -7.03 11.25 11.50
CA THR A 474 -8.34 11.12 12.16
C THR A 474 -8.48 9.74 12.80
N ASP A 475 -9.58 9.53 13.51
CA ASP A 475 -9.90 8.23 14.11
C ASP A 475 -10.08 7.09 13.08
N LEU A 476 -10.33 7.40 11.80
CA LEU A 476 -10.36 6.43 10.70
C LEU A 476 -8.99 5.80 10.45
N CYS A 477 -7.92 6.59 10.60
CA CYS A 477 -6.56 6.13 10.37
C CYS A 477 -6.24 4.94 11.30
N ARG A 478 -6.57 5.05 12.60
CA ARG A 478 -6.40 3.97 13.59
C ARG A 478 -7.14 2.70 13.22
N THR A 479 -8.39 2.82 12.75
CA THR A 479 -9.18 1.66 12.33
C THR A 479 -8.58 1.01 11.09
N LEU A 480 -8.19 1.81 10.08
CA LEU A 480 -7.63 1.32 8.81
C LEU A 480 -6.32 0.55 8.99
N VAL A 481 -5.37 1.07 9.78
CA VAL A 481 -4.07 0.41 9.99
C VAL A 481 -4.19 -0.94 10.71
N GLY A 482 -5.32 -1.20 11.37
CA GLY A 482 -5.64 -2.52 11.94
C GLY A 482 -5.93 -3.59 10.88
N PHE A 483 -6.13 -3.20 9.62
CA PHE A 483 -6.40 -4.11 8.50
C PHE A 483 -5.27 -4.09 7.45
N PRO A 484 -5.00 -5.21 6.77
CA PRO A 484 -4.07 -5.22 5.65
C PRO A 484 -4.50 -4.28 4.51
N ALA A 485 -3.55 -3.59 3.89
CA ALA A 485 -3.80 -2.73 2.73
C ALA A 485 -3.59 -3.45 1.40
N GLY A 486 -4.03 -2.82 0.31
CA GLY A 486 -3.85 -3.34 -1.05
C GLY A 486 -4.52 -4.71 -1.23
N ARG A 487 -3.83 -5.63 -1.92
CA ARG A 487 -4.38 -6.95 -2.28
C ARG A 487 -4.65 -7.87 -1.09
N ASP A 488 -3.95 -7.66 0.01
CA ASP A 488 -4.12 -8.45 1.22
C ASP A 488 -5.35 -8.00 2.02
N GLY A 489 -5.89 -6.81 1.72
CA GLY A 489 -7.08 -6.26 2.34
C GLY A 489 -8.38 -6.82 1.76
N ASP A 490 -9.38 -7.00 2.63
CA ASP A 490 -10.74 -7.38 2.23
C ASP A 490 -11.75 -6.29 2.60
N PRO A 491 -12.31 -5.54 1.63
CA PRO A 491 -13.33 -4.53 1.90
C PRO A 491 -14.55 -5.05 2.67
N ARG A 492 -14.87 -6.35 2.57
CA ARG A 492 -15.99 -6.97 3.28
C ARG A 492 -15.78 -7.07 4.79
N GLN A 493 -14.52 -7.06 5.23
CA GLN A 493 -14.16 -7.02 6.65
C GLN A 493 -14.01 -5.58 7.15
N ILE A 494 -13.48 -4.70 6.31
CA ILE A 494 -13.17 -3.31 6.68
C ILE A 494 -14.43 -2.44 6.70
N ALA A 495 -15.28 -2.52 5.67
CA ALA A 495 -16.43 -1.64 5.54
C ALA A 495 -17.41 -1.72 6.72
N PRO A 496 -17.76 -2.90 7.29
CA PRO A 496 -18.61 -2.96 8.48
C PRO A 496 -18.01 -2.27 9.71
N ALA A 497 -16.69 -2.40 9.94
CA ALA A 497 -16.01 -1.75 11.05
C ALA A 497 -16.04 -0.22 10.91
N LEU A 498 -15.78 0.29 9.70
CA LEU A 498 -15.88 1.72 9.40
C LEU A 498 -17.32 2.24 9.48
N ALA A 499 -18.30 1.49 8.97
CA ALA A 499 -19.71 1.90 9.00
C ALA A 499 -20.24 2.03 10.43
N ALA A 500 -19.83 1.13 11.34
CA ALA A 500 -20.15 1.22 12.75
C ALA A 500 -19.53 2.46 13.43
N GLN A 501 -18.28 2.79 13.08
CA GLN A 501 -17.60 3.99 13.58
C GLN A 501 -18.20 5.30 13.04
N LEU A 502 -18.82 5.27 11.86
CA LEU A 502 -19.30 6.45 11.13
C LEU A 502 -20.80 6.75 11.32
N GLN A 503 -21.48 6.06 12.24
CA GLN A 503 -22.92 6.24 12.43
C GLN A 503 -23.32 7.66 12.85
N ASP A 504 -22.46 8.35 13.61
CA ASP A 504 -22.67 9.70 14.13
C ASP A 504 -22.20 10.81 13.16
N MET A 505 -21.67 10.45 11.99
CA MET A 505 -21.01 11.39 11.07
C MET A 505 -21.88 12.59 10.69
N ALA A 506 -23.20 12.39 10.53
CA ALA A 506 -24.12 13.48 10.22
C ALA A 506 -24.30 14.48 11.38
N GLU A 507 -24.17 14.03 12.64
CA GLU A 507 -24.33 14.88 13.83
C GLU A 507 -23.16 15.88 13.98
N TRP A 508 -21.99 15.50 13.49
CA TRP A 508 -20.78 16.34 13.52
C TRP A 508 -20.83 17.53 12.56
N VAL A 509 -21.75 17.52 11.58
CA VAL A 509 -21.88 18.59 10.60
C VAL A 509 -23.30 19.15 10.62
N PRO A 510 -23.58 20.14 11.49
CA PRO A 510 -24.88 20.78 11.48
C PRO A 510 -25.11 21.40 10.10
N PHE A 511 -26.23 21.07 9.47
CA PHE A 511 -26.64 21.67 8.21
C PHE A 511 -27.77 22.65 8.45
N SER A 512 -27.87 23.66 7.60
CA SER A 512 -29.01 24.56 7.61
C SER A 512 -29.36 25.03 6.21
N VAL A 513 -30.66 25.18 5.93
CA VAL A 513 -31.17 25.55 4.61
C VAL A 513 -31.81 26.93 4.74
N ARG A 514 -31.34 27.91 3.96
CA ARG A 514 -31.95 29.23 3.89
C ARG A 514 -32.48 29.51 2.50
N LEU A 515 -33.76 29.83 2.41
CA LEU A 515 -34.43 30.23 1.18
C LEU A 515 -34.35 31.76 1.02
N LEU A 516 -33.85 32.20 -0.12
CA LEU A 516 -33.65 33.61 -0.44
C LEU A 516 -34.76 34.14 -1.36
N PRO A 517 -35.08 35.45 -1.30
CA PRO A 517 -36.16 36.05 -2.09
C PRO A 517 -36.02 35.91 -3.62
N ASP A 518 -34.81 35.64 -4.13
CA ASP A 518 -34.50 35.47 -5.54
C ASP A 518 -34.66 34.02 -6.06
N SER A 519 -35.40 33.18 -5.32
CA SER A 519 -35.60 31.75 -5.63
C SER A 519 -34.31 30.93 -5.58
N THR A 520 -33.43 31.28 -4.66
CA THR A 520 -32.17 30.58 -4.38
C THR A 520 -32.23 29.94 -2.99
N ALA A 521 -31.80 28.69 -2.86
CA ALA A 521 -31.52 28.06 -1.57
C ALA A 521 -30.01 28.06 -1.30
N VAL A 522 -29.62 28.51 -0.11
CA VAL A 522 -28.25 28.40 0.41
C VAL A 522 -28.26 27.34 1.49
N VAL A 523 -27.57 26.23 1.22
CA VAL A 523 -27.41 25.12 2.16
C VAL A 523 -26.01 25.20 2.76
N THR A 524 -25.93 25.39 4.07
CA THR A 524 -24.68 25.29 4.82
C THR A 524 -24.55 23.87 5.35
N GLY A 525 -23.39 23.25 5.17
CA GLY A 525 -23.20 21.85 5.55
C GLY A 525 -23.90 20.83 4.62
N PRO A 526 -23.66 19.54 4.82
CA PRO A 526 -24.20 18.45 4.02
C PRO A 526 -25.67 18.22 4.39
N PRO A 527 -26.61 18.41 3.44
CA PRO A 527 -28.02 18.21 3.70
C PRO A 527 -28.33 16.74 4.07
N SER A 528 -29.39 16.53 4.86
CA SER A 528 -29.94 15.19 5.06
C SER A 528 -30.33 14.54 3.72
N THR A 529 -30.42 13.21 3.67
CA THR A 529 -30.80 12.48 2.45
C THR A 529 -32.12 12.98 1.85
N GLU A 530 -33.07 13.32 2.72
CA GLU A 530 -34.37 13.85 2.33
C GLU A 530 -34.26 15.24 1.69
N VAL A 531 -33.52 16.17 2.32
CA VAL A 531 -33.27 17.52 1.79
C VAL A 531 -32.49 17.45 0.47
N ALA A 532 -31.47 16.61 0.39
CA ALA A 532 -30.67 16.39 -0.81
C ALA A 532 -31.52 15.84 -1.97
N SER A 533 -32.45 14.92 -1.69
CA SER A 533 -33.38 14.37 -2.67
C SER A 533 -34.32 15.44 -3.21
N ILE A 534 -34.91 16.25 -2.33
CA ILE A 534 -35.85 17.31 -2.73
C ILE A 534 -35.15 18.40 -3.53
N LEU A 535 -34.01 18.93 -3.05
CA LEU A 535 -33.21 19.92 -3.79
C LEU A 535 -32.69 19.32 -5.12
N GLY A 536 -32.23 18.07 -5.07
CA GLY A 536 -31.78 17.30 -6.23
C GLY A 536 -32.88 17.05 -7.24
N ALA A 537 -34.15 17.05 -6.87
CA ALA A 537 -35.28 16.91 -7.78
C ALA A 537 -35.79 18.27 -8.30
N ALA A 538 -35.88 19.28 -7.43
CA ALA A 538 -36.58 20.55 -7.67
C ALA A 538 -35.68 21.75 -8.03
N ALA A 539 -34.36 21.65 -7.86
CA ALA A 539 -33.42 22.75 -8.07
C ALA A 539 -32.15 22.31 -8.85
N GLN A 540 -31.39 23.29 -9.33
CA GLN A 540 -30.09 23.09 -9.98
C GLN A 540 -28.97 23.67 -9.11
N PRO A 541 -27.87 22.92 -8.85
CA PRO A 541 -26.74 23.45 -8.10
C PRO A 541 -25.91 24.43 -8.95
N GLU A 542 -25.68 25.64 -8.45
CA GLU A 542 -24.76 26.65 -9.02
C GLU A 542 -23.34 26.54 -8.43
N SER A 543 -23.23 26.20 -7.14
CA SER A 543 -21.97 25.92 -6.45
C SER A 543 -22.13 24.76 -5.47
N ARG A 544 -21.09 23.93 -5.33
CA ARG A 544 -21.02 22.76 -4.43
C ARG A 544 -19.86 22.87 -3.42
N GLU A 545 -19.45 24.08 -3.11
CA GLU A 545 -18.40 24.34 -2.11
C GLU A 545 -18.95 24.24 -0.67
N VAL A 546 -18.31 24.89 0.31
CA VAL A 546 -18.64 24.80 1.75
C VAL A 546 -20.10 25.19 2.07
N ALA A 547 -20.69 26.06 1.24
CA ALA A 547 -22.13 26.31 1.21
C ALA A 547 -22.63 26.07 -0.23
N SER A 548 -23.50 25.08 -0.41
CA SER A 548 -24.05 24.79 -1.73
C SER A 548 -25.20 25.74 -2.06
N VAL A 549 -25.16 26.29 -3.27
CA VAL A 549 -26.14 27.26 -3.75
C VAL A 549 -27.00 26.57 -4.81
N TRP A 550 -28.29 26.55 -4.60
CA TRP A 550 -29.26 25.87 -5.45
C TRP A 550 -30.26 26.88 -6.00
N ARG A 551 -30.45 26.89 -7.32
CA ARG A 551 -31.42 27.76 -7.97
C ARG A 551 -32.66 26.99 -8.35
N PHE A 552 -33.82 27.50 -7.93
CA PHE A 552 -35.11 27.02 -8.39
C PHE A 552 -35.47 27.74 -9.69
N THR A 553 -35.82 26.97 -10.71
CA THR A 553 -36.33 27.48 -11.99
C THR A 553 -37.62 26.75 -12.35
N PRO A 554 -38.46 27.31 -13.24
CA PRO A 554 -39.64 26.60 -13.72
C PRO A 554 -39.32 25.21 -14.31
N ALA A 555 -38.15 25.04 -14.92
CA ALA A 555 -37.74 23.76 -15.48
C ALA A 555 -37.39 22.74 -14.39
N THR A 556 -36.64 23.16 -13.36
CA THR A 556 -36.25 22.25 -12.26
C THR A 556 -37.43 21.91 -11.37
N ILE A 557 -38.36 22.84 -11.14
CA ILE A 557 -39.61 22.59 -10.39
C ILE A 557 -40.48 21.56 -11.13
N ARG A 558 -40.61 21.65 -12.46
CA ARG A 558 -41.35 20.65 -13.25
C ARG A 558 -40.71 19.27 -13.16
N ARG A 559 -39.39 19.18 -13.09
CA ARG A 559 -38.69 17.90 -12.89
C ARG A 559 -39.07 17.22 -11.58
N PHE A 560 -39.32 17.98 -10.51
CA PHE A 560 -39.85 17.42 -9.27
C PHE A 560 -41.28 16.87 -9.45
N PHE A 561 -42.12 17.52 -10.24
CA PHE A 561 -43.45 16.96 -10.53
C PHE A 561 -43.39 15.69 -11.39
N ASP A 562 -42.38 15.56 -12.26
CA ASP A 562 -42.14 14.33 -13.03
C ASP A 562 -41.81 13.12 -12.12
N THR A 563 -41.36 13.35 -10.88
CA THR A 563 -41.17 12.28 -9.87
C THR A 563 -42.45 11.94 -9.11
N GLY A 564 -43.58 12.54 -9.46
CA GLY A 564 -44.90 12.27 -8.88
C GLY A 564 -45.31 13.16 -7.71
N GLY A 565 -44.50 14.16 -7.34
CA GLY A 565 -44.80 15.10 -6.26
C GLY A 565 -45.74 16.23 -6.70
N THR A 566 -46.44 16.85 -5.74
CA THR A 566 -47.37 17.98 -5.99
C THR A 566 -46.78 19.34 -5.62
N GLY A 567 -47.44 20.41 -6.07
CA GLY A 567 -47.04 21.78 -5.77
C GLY A 567 -47.08 22.13 -4.28
N GLU A 568 -48.12 21.71 -3.55
CA GLU A 568 -48.21 21.98 -2.10
C GLU A 568 -47.26 21.07 -1.30
N GLU A 569 -47.07 19.80 -1.70
CA GLU A 569 -46.06 18.93 -1.08
C GLU A 569 -44.64 19.53 -1.18
N LEU A 570 -44.30 20.14 -2.32
CA LEU A 570 -43.00 20.81 -2.45
C LEU A 570 -42.89 22.04 -1.54
N ILE A 571 -43.97 22.82 -1.39
CA ILE A 571 -43.98 24.00 -0.51
C ILE A 571 -43.84 23.57 0.96
N ASP A 572 -44.61 22.58 1.38
CA ASP A 572 -44.59 22.06 2.75
C ASP A 572 -43.22 21.47 3.08
N ALA A 573 -42.64 20.69 2.18
CA ALA A 573 -41.31 20.12 2.37
C ALA A 573 -40.21 21.21 2.43
N LEU A 574 -40.31 22.25 1.61
CA LEU A 574 -39.39 23.40 1.67
C LEU A 574 -39.53 24.19 2.98
N ALA A 575 -40.75 24.31 3.51
CA ALA A 575 -41.01 24.97 4.78
C ALA A 575 -40.49 24.17 5.97
N GLU A 576 -40.59 22.83 5.92
CA GLU A 576 -40.09 21.95 6.98
C GLU A 576 -38.56 21.91 7.03
N MET A 577 -37.89 21.97 5.88
CA MET A 577 -36.42 21.88 5.84
C MET A 577 -35.67 23.20 6.06
N ALA A 578 -36.31 24.35 5.85
CA ALA A 578 -35.64 25.65 5.84
C ALA A 578 -35.71 26.36 7.20
N ASP A 579 -34.62 27.03 7.58
CA ASP A 579 -34.56 27.94 8.72
C ASP A 579 -35.41 29.21 8.51
N THR A 580 -35.82 29.45 7.26
CA THR A 580 -36.53 30.64 6.79
C THR A 580 -37.83 30.23 6.13
N ASP A 581 -38.88 31.05 6.28
CA ASP A 581 -40.15 30.87 5.56
C ASP A 581 -39.94 30.81 4.04
N VAL A 582 -40.78 30.03 3.35
CA VAL A 582 -40.76 29.93 1.89
C VAL A 582 -41.09 31.30 1.27
N PRO A 583 -40.18 31.90 0.47
CA PRO A 583 -40.41 33.21 -0.12
C PRO A 583 -41.65 33.22 -1.03
N GLN A 584 -42.45 34.29 -0.95
CA GLN A 584 -43.70 34.40 -1.70
C GLN A 584 -43.50 34.24 -3.22
N ALA A 585 -42.39 34.74 -3.77
CA ALA A 585 -42.06 34.59 -5.19
C ALA A 585 -41.83 33.12 -5.60
N LEU A 586 -41.16 32.35 -4.75
CA LEU A 586 -40.93 30.93 -4.97
C LEU A 586 -42.23 30.13 -4.85
N ALA A 587 -43.01 30.37 -3.80
CA ALA A 587 -44.31 29.73 -3.60
C ALA A 587 -45.28 30.00 -4.76
N TYR A 588 -45.31 31.24 -5.28
CA TYR A 588 -46.09 31.59 -6.47
C TYR A 588 -45.63 30.81 -7.70
N THR A 589 -44.32 30.76 -7.95
CA THR A 589 -43.74 30.04 -9.09
C THR A 589 -44.05 28.55 -9.05
N ILE A 590 -43.97 27.92 -7.87
CA ILE A 590 -44.32 26.51 -7.68
C ILE A 590 -45.80 26.26 -8.01
N ARG A 591 -46.71 27.07 -7.47
CA ARG A 591 -48.15 26.95 -7.72
C ARG A 591 -48.51 27.19 -9.19
N ASP A 592 -47.89 28.15 -9.85
CA ASP A 592 -48.13 28.41 -11.28
C ASP A 592 -47.60 27.27 -12.16
N CYS A 593 -46.43 26.71 -11.83
CA CYS A 593 -45.91 25.52 -12.49
C CYS A 593 -46.86 24.32 -12.29
N TRP A 594 -47.35 24.10 -11.07
CA TRP A 594 -48.29 23.00 -10.79
C TRP A 594 -49.61 23.14 -11.54
N ARG A 595 -50.19 24.35 -11.57
CA ARG A 595 -51.44 24.64 -12.32
C ARG A 595 -51.32 24.30 -13.81
N THR A 596 -50.13 24.47 -14.39
CA THR A 596 -49.87 24.18 -15.81
C THR A 596 -49.33 22.77 -16.04
N PHE A 597 -48.90 22.08 -14.99
CA PHE A 597 -48.40 20.71 -15.05
C PHE A 597 -49.54 19.73 -15.34
N GLY A 598 -49.35 18.85 -16.33
CA GLY A 598 -50.40 17.89 -16.74
C GLY A 598 -51.55 18.48 -17.57
N ALA A 599 -51.51 19.75 -17.99
CA ALA A 599 -52.50 20.35 -18.89
C ALA A 599 -52.56 19.69 -20.29
N LEU A 600 -51.50 18.95 -20.64
CA LEU A 600 -51.40 18.11 -21.83
C LEU A 600 -51.07 16.68 -21.39
N ALA A 601 -51.93 15.73 -21.72
CA ALA A 601 -51.71 14.32 -21.44
C ALA A 601 -51.12 13.62 -22.66
N VAL A 602 -49.87 13.16 -22.55
CA VAL A 602 -49.24 12.29 -23.54
C VAL A 602 -49.41 10.86 -23.05
N ARG A 603 -50.25 10.08 -23.73
CA ARG A 603 -50.42 8.65 -23.42
C ARG A 603 -49.49 7.84 -24.31
N ARG A 604 -48.65 7.00 -23.69
CA ARG A 604 -47.92 5.98 -24.43
C ARG A 604 -48.92 4.93 -24.90
N ILE A 605 -48.96 4.71 -26.20
CA ILE A 605 -49.79 3.68 -26.83
C ILE A 605 -48.87 2.50 -27.11
N PRO A 606 -49.01 1.37 -26.39
CA PRO A 606 -48.11 0.23 -26.54
C PRO A 606 -48.09 -0.31 -27.98
N CYS A 607 -49.25 -0.42 -28.60
CA CYS A 607 -49.37 -0.82 -29.99
C CYS A 607 -50.53 -0.07 -30.66
N ALA A 608 -50.29 0.48 -31.84
CA ALA A 608 -51.33 0.98 -32.73
C ALA A 608 -51.43 0.06 -33.95
N ILE A 609 -52.65 -0.35 -34.27
CA ILE A 609 -52.99 -1.13 -35.45
C ILE A 609 -53.66 -0.18 -36.42
N VAL A 610 -53.02 0.02 -37.57
CA VAL A 610 -53.49 0.92 -38.62
C VAL A 610 -53.93 0.09 -39.83
N SER A 611 -55.11 0.37 -40.35
CA SER A 611 -55.63 -0.27 -41.56
C SER A 611 -56.54 0.71 -42.29
N GLU A 612 -56.41 0.78 -43.62
CA GLU A 612 -57.32 1.55 -44.47
C GLU A 612 -58.72 0.92 -44.54
N ASP A 613 -58.82 -0.37 -44.24
CA ASP A 613 -60.09 -1.09 -44.14
C ASP A 613 -60.68 -0.95 -42.72
N VAL A 614 -61.70 -0.10 -42.61
CA VAL A 614 -62.44 0.15 -41.36
C VAL A 614 -63.22 -1.09 -40.92
N VAL A 615 -63.77 -1.87 -41.87
CA VAL A 615 -64.56 -3.08 -41.58
C VAL A 615 -63.65 -4.15 -40.98
N LEU A 616 -62.43 -4.30 -41.48
CA LEU A 616 -61.42 -5.19 -40.92
C LEU A 616 -61.13 -4.87 -39.45
N LEU A 617 -60.91 -3.59 -39.13
CA LEU A 617 -60.67 -3.20 -37.74
C LEU A 617 -61.92 -3.41 -36.87
N THR A 618 -63.13 -3.17 -37.37
CA THR A 618 -64.37 -3.46 -36.63
C THR A 618 -64.50 -4.96 -36.34
N ASN A 619 -64.14 -5.83 -37.28
CA ASN A 619 -64.13 -7.28 -37.06
C ASN A 619 -63.09 -7.69 -36.00
N ILE A 620 -61.89 -7.09 -36.03
CA ILE A 620 -60.84 -7.35 -35.03
C ILE A 620 -61.26 -6.91 -33.61
N GLU A 621 -61.98 -5.79 -33.49
CA GLU A 621 -62.48 -5.30 -32.20
C GLU A 621 -63.66 -6.14 -31.66
N ALA A 622 -64.47 -6.72 -32.54
CA ALA A 622 -65.63 -7.54 -32.18
C ALA A 622 -65.28 -9.04 -31.96
N ASP A 623 -64.09 -9.48 -32.32
CA ASP A 623 -63.66 -10.87 -32.14
C ASP A 623 -63.33 -11.16 -30.68
N GLU A 624 -64.20 -11.93 -30.00
CA GLU A 624 -64.01 -12.35 -28.62
C GLU A 624 -62.69 -13.10 -28.40
N ALA A 625 -62.16 -13.77 -29.42
CA ALA A 625 -60.89 -14.47 -29.32
C ALA A 625 -59.67 -13.53 -29.22
N LEU A 626 -59.83 -12.26 -29.61
CA LEU A 626 -58.80 -11.22 -29.54
C LEU A 626 -58.97 -10.26 -28.35
N ALA A 627 -59.99 -10.48 -27.51
CA ALA A 627 -60.32 -9.60 -26.38
C ALA A 627 -59.15 -9.38 -25.40
N VAL A 628 -58.22 -10.33 -25.31
CA VAL A 628 -57.00 -10.25 -24.50
C VAL A 628 -56.07 -9.07 -24.87
N LEU A 629 -56.22 -8.52 -26.08
CA LEU A 629 -55.45 -7.39 -26.57
C LEU A 629 -56.06 -6.03 -26.18
N GLU A 630 -57.25 -6.01 -25.56
CA GLU A 630 -57.94 -4.81 -25.05
C GLU A 630 -57.90 -3.63 -26.02
N PHE A 631 -58.64 -3.75 -27.13
CA PHE A 631 -58.65 -2.71 -28.14
C PHE A 631 -59.45 -1.48 -27.69
N THR A 632 -58.94 -0.30 -28.03
CA THR A 632 -59.68 0.96 -27.97
C THR A 632 -59.57 1.64 -29.33
N ARG A 633 -60.70 2.15 -29.85
CA ARG A 633 -60.69 2.86 -31.12
C ARG A 633 -60.32 4.32 -30.96
N LEU A 634 -59.24 4.73 -31.62
CA LEU A 634 -58.73 6.11 -31.57
C LEU A 634 -59.15 6.93 -32.80
N ALA A 635 -59.29 6.27 -33.95
CA ALA A 635 -59.83 6.83 -35.19
C ALA A 635 -60.48 5.70 -36.04
N PRO A 636 -61.25 6.00 -37.10
CA PRO A 636 -61.89 4.95 -37.93
C PRO A 636 -60.90 3.90 -38.46
N THR A 637 -59.68 4.33 -38.80
CA THR A 637 -58.59 3.51 -39.36
C THR A 637 -57.48 3.17 -38.35
N VAL A 638 -57.68 3.47 -37.05
CA VAL A 638 -56.65 3.28 -36.01
C VAL A 638 -57.26 2.66 -34.76
N LEU A 639 -56.84 1.43 -34.48
CA LEU A 639 -57.03 0.76 -33.20
C LEU A 639 -55.79 0.88 -32.35
N ILE A 640 -55.96 0.93 -31.03
CA ILE A 640 -54.86 0.87 -30.09
C ILE A 640 -55.08 -0.29 -29.13
N SER A 641 -53.98 -0.93 -28.72
CA SER A 641 -53.98 -2.07 -27.81
C SER A 641 -53.07 -1.77 -26.61
N SER A 642 -53.45 -2.29 -25.44
CA SER A 642 -52.61 -2.24 -24.23
C SER A 642 -51.41 -3.21 -24.31
N ALA A 643 -51.43 -4.18 -25.23
CA ALA A 643 -50.37 -5.15 -25.45
C ALA A 643 -49.21 -4.60 -26.31
N THR A 644 -48.01 -5.19 -26.16
CA THR A 644 -46.83 -4.77 -26.95
C THR A 644 -47.02 -5.10 -28.43
N PRO A 645 -46.34 -4.39 -29.37
CA PRO A 645 -46.48 -4.70 -30.79
C PRO A 645 -46.11 -6.14 -31.12
N ILE A 646 -45.15 -6.72 -30.39
CA ILE A 646 -44.70 -8.10 -30.56
C ILE A 646 -45.82 -9.08 -30.19
N ASP A 647 -46.44 -8.87 -29.02
CA ASP A 647 -47.52 -9.74 -28.53
C ASP A 647 -48.77 -9.60 -29.39
N THR A 648 -49.14 -8.37 -29.75
CA THR A 648 -50.27 -8.07 -30.64
C THR A 648 -50.09 -8.73 -32.00
N ILE A 649 -48.90 -8.66 -32.60
CA ILE A 649 -48.60 -9.36 -33.86
C ILE A 649 -48.70 -10.89 -33.69
N ALA A 650 -48.19 -11.43 -32.59
CA ALA A 650 -48.21 -12.87 -32.33
C ALA A 650 -49.65 -13.40 -32.18
N VAL A 651 -50.51 -12.69 -31.43
CA VAL A 651 -51.91 -13.06 -31.22
C VAL A 651 -52.71 -12.91 -32.52
N LEU A 652 -52.58 -11.78 -33.23
CA LEU A 652 -53.25 -11.59 -34.53
C LEU A 652 -52.88 -12.69 -35.55
N ARG A 653 -51.61 -13.12 -35.60
CA ARG A 653 -51.17 -14.24 -36.45
C ARG A 653 -51.77 -15.58 -36.08
N ARG A 654 -51.93 -15.87 -34.79
CA ARG A 654 -52.58 -17.10 -34.32
C ARG A 654 -54.05 -17.17 -34.73
N HIS A 655 -54.69 -16.01 -34.90
CA HIS A 655 -56.10 -15.89 -35.32
C HIS A 655 -56.27 -15.58 -36.82
N GLY A 656 -55.23 -15.82 -37.64
CA GLY A 656 -55.33 -15.78 -39.11
C GLY A 656 -55.12 -14.41 -39.75
N TYR A 657 -54.73 -13.39 -38.98
CA TYR A 657 -54.34 -12.07 -39.50
C TYR A 657 -52.82 -11.98 -39.73
N PHE A 658 -52.37 -11.17 -40.68
CA PHE A 658 -50.94 -11.08 -41.04
C PHE A 658 -50.38 -9.66 -40.89
N PRO A 659 -50.28 -9.10 -39.68
CA PRO A 659 -49.76 -7.77 -39.46
C PRO A 659 -48.23 -7.71 -39.64
N VAL A 660 -47.75 -6.53 -40.05
CA VAL A 660 -46.33 -6.20 -40.22
C VAL A 660 -45.96 -5.06 -39.28
N ARG A 661 -44.78 -5.14 -38.66
CA ARG A 661 -44.30 -4.12 -37.73
C ARG A 661 -43.68 -2.95 -38.47
N HIS A 662 -44.12 -1.75 -38.12
CA HIS A 662 -43.51 -0.50 -38.55
C HIS A 662 -42.73 0.10 -37.37
N SER A 663 -41.68 0.85 -37.67
CA SER A 663 -40.92 1.69 -36.74
C SER A 663 -41.79 2.85 -36.28
N ASP A 664 -41.32 3.54 -35.24
CA ASP A 664 -41.96 4.75 -34.70
C ASP A 664 -42.04 5.91 -35.72
N THR A 665 -41.33 5.81 -36.85
CA THR A 665 -41.35 6.75 -37.99
C THR A 665 -42.17 6.25 -39.20
N GLY A 666 -42.84 5.09 -39.08
CA GLY A 666 -43.68 4.50 -40.13
C GLY A 666 -42.93 3.68 -41.19
N GLN A 667 -41.61 3.47 -41.03
CA GLN A 667 -40.81 2.60 -41.90
C GLN A 667 -40.94 1.13 -41.46
N LEU A 668 -40.76 0.16 -42.35
CA LEU A 668 -40.83 -1.25 -41.96
C LEU A 668 -39.65 -1.61 -41.04
N GLU A 669 -39.90 -2.14 -39.84
CA GLU A 669 -38.86 -2.40 -38.85
C GLU A 669 -38.70 -3.90 -38.57
N LEU A 670 -37.49 -4.41 -38.77
CA LEU A 670 -37.06 -5.74 -38.37
C LEU A 670 -36.28 -5.61 -37.05
N ASP A 671 -36.77 -6.30 -36.02
CA ASP A 671 -36.44 -6.10 -34.59
C ASP A 671 -34.94 -6.22 -34.23
N SER A 672 -34.37 -5.21 -33.53
CA SER A 672 -33.26 -5.44 -32.57
C SER A 672 -33.03 -4.30 -31.53
N SER A 673 -33.00 -4.71 -30.25
CA SER A 673 -32.20 -4.23 -29.09
C SER A 673 -32.82 -3.34 -27.98
N SER A 674 -32.71 -3.83 -26.73
CA SER A 674 -33.06 -3.21 -25.45
C SER A 674 -31.82 -2.95 -24.56
N ARG A 675 -31.90 -1.96 -23.65
CA ARG A 675 -30.82 -1.55 -22.72
C ARG A 675 -30.55 -2.61 -21.63
N ALA A 676 -29.38 -3.26 -21.66
CA ALA A 676 -28.95 -4.23 -20.63
C ALA A 676 -27.95 -3.65 -19.60
N ARG A 677 -27.95 -4.17 -18.36
CA ARG A 677 -26.96 -3.92 -17.28
C ARG A 677 -25.65 -4.72 -17.49
N SER A 678 -24.60 -4.41 -16.74
CA SER A 678 -23.31 -5.14 -16.77
C SER A 678 -23.02 -5.82 -15.43
N GLU A 679 -22.42 -7.02 -15.47
CA GLU A 679 -22.03 -7.76 -14.27
C GLU A 679 -20.74 -7.20 -13.64
N PRO A 680 -20.61 -7.26 -12.30
CA PRO A 680 -19.40 -6.81 -11.63
C PRO A 680 -18.19 -7.65 -12.07
N THR A 681 -17.17 -7.02 -12.63
CA THR A 681 -15.91 -7.69 -13.00
C THR A 681 -14.90 -7.57 -11.87
N ARG A 682 -15.14 -8.23 -10.74
CA ARG A 682 -14.07 -8.48 -9.76
C ARG A 682 -13.56 -9.89 -9.98
N THR A 683 -12.28 -10.04 -10.37
CA THR A 683 -11.63 -11.34 -10.29
C THR A 683 -11.58 -11.75 -8.82
N PRO A 684 -12.25 -12.85 -8.42
CA PRO A 684 -12.12 -13.35 -7.06
C PRO A 684 -10.69 -13.83 -6.90
N HIS A 685 -9.92 -13.15 -6.04
CA HIS A 685 -8.64 -13.67 -5.60
C HIS A 685 -8.92 -14.74 -4.55
N SER A 686 -8.26 -15.90 -4.70
CA SER A 686 -8.29 -16.96 -3.70
C SER A 686 -7.96 -16.35 -2.35
N SER A 687 -8.85 -16.51 -1.37
CA SER A 687 -8.54 -16.22 0.02
C SER A 687 -7.21 -16.91 0.34
N VAL A 688 -6.17 -16.12 0.56
CA VAL A 688 -4.92 -16.60 1.16
C VAL A 688 -5.36 -17.35 2.41
N GLY A 689 -4.97 -18.63 2.53
CA GLY A 689 -5.35 -19.48 3.65
C GLY A 689 -5.18 -18.74 4.97
N ALA A 690 -6.10 -18.98 5.92
CA ALA A 690 -6.11 -18.31 7.22
C ALA A 690 -4.69 -18.16 7.76
N ARG A 691 -4.22 -16.91 7.92
CA ARG A 691 -2.89 -16.64 8.48
C ARG A 691 -2.78 -17.41 9.80
N PRO A 692 -1.65 -18.07 10.09
CA PRO A 692 -1.48 -18.77 11.35
C PRO A 692 -1.76 -17.80 12.50
N ARG A 693 -2.51 -18.26 13.51
CA ARG A 693 -2.73 -17.49 14.75
C ARG A 693 -1.36 -17.19 15.36
N ARG A 694 -0.95 -15.93 15.31
CA ARG A 694 0.27 -15.47 15.99
C ARG A 694 -0.02 -15.43 17.48
N ARG A 695 0.91 -15.91 18.31
CA ARG A 695 0.84 -15.72 19.76
C ARG A 695 1.03 -14.26 20.11
N GLU A 696 0.48 -13.84 21.24
CA GLU A 696 0.71 -12.52 21.79
C GLU A 696 2.20 -12.35 22.16
N PRO A 697 2.85 -11.21 21.84
CA PRO A 697 4.27 -11.01 22.09
C PRO A 697 4.70 -11.28 23.54
N ARG A 698 3.88 -10.87 24.50
CA ARG A 698 4.13 -11.06 25.93
C ARG A 698 4.06 -12.53 26.36
N GLU A 699 3.19 -13.32 25.74
CA GLU A 699 3.13 -14.77 25.97
C GLU A 699 4.42 -15.44 25.50
N LEU A 700 4.90 -15.08 24.30
CA LEU A 700 6.15 -15.62 23.76
C LEU A 700 7.37 -15.25 24.62
N ALA A 701 7.44 -14.00 25.10
CA ALA A 701 8.52 -13.56 25.99
C ALA A 701 8.58 -14.40 27.28
N ARG A 702 7.42 -14.69 27.90
CA ARG A 702 7.35 -15.55 29.10
C ARG A 702 7.78 -16.99 28.83
N LEU A 703 7.38 -17.55 27.69
CA LEU A 703 7.78 -18.91 27.28
C LEU A 703 9.30 -19.01 27.08
N LEU A 704 9.91 -18.02 26.43
CA LEU A 704 11.36 -17.95 26.25
C LEU A 704 12.11 -17.87 27.59
N LEU A 705 11.65 -17.01 28.51
CA LEU A 705 12.22 -16.89 29.85
C LEU A 705 12.05 -18.16 30.69
N ALA A 706 10.96 -18.90 30.49
CA ALA A 706 10.71 -20.18 31.15
C ALA A 706 11.45 -21.36 30.48
N GLY A 707 11.97 -21.19 29.26
CA GLY A 707 12.52 -22.28 28.45
C GLY A 707 11.47 -23.31 28.00
N ASP A 708 10.21 -22.90 27.85
CA ASP A 708 9.08 -23.76 27.49
C ASP A 708 8.61 -23.46 26.05
N SER A 709 8.19 -24.51 25.32
CA SER A 709 7.58 -24.39 23.99
C SER A 709 6.08 -24.10 24.04
N GLY A 710 5.45 -24.23 25.22
CA GLY A 710 4.01 -24.17 25.36
C GLY A 710 3.28 -25.26 24.58
N VAL A 711 1.99 -25.06 24.29
CA VAL A 711 1.18 -26.03 23.53
C VAL A 711 1.44 -25.90 22.04
N VAL A 712 2.06 -26.89 21.42
CA VAL A 712 2.33 -26.94 19.97
C VAL A 712 1.33 -27.87 19.27
N ASP A 713 0.85 -27.47 18.09
CA ASP A 713 0.03 -28.34 17.22
C ASP A 713 0.91 -29.27 16.38
N ASP A 714 1.18 -30.46 16.90
CA ASP A 714 1.96 -31.51 16.25
C ASP A 714 1.46 -31.84 14.82
N ALA A 715 0.14 -31.80 14.58
CA ALA A 715 -0.41 -32.14 13.27
C ALA A 715 -0.05 -31.08 12.22
N ARG A 716 -0.04 -29.80 12.62
CA ARG A 716 0.41 -28.69 11.77
C ARG A 716 1.90 -28.78 11.49
N VAL A 717 2.73 -29.01 12.52
CA VAL A 717 4.19 -29.15 12.36
C VAL A 717 4.51 -30.32 11.43
N ARG A 718 3.85 -31.47 11.63
CA ARG A 718 3.99 -32.63 10.76
C ARG A 718 3.62 -32.31 9.32
N SER A 719 2.49 -31.63 9.09
CA SER A 719 2.05 -31.24 7.75
C SER A 719 3.05 -30.31 7.05
N ALA A 720 3.60 -29.33 7.77
CA ALA A 720 4.62 -28.42 7.23
C ALA A 720 5.92 -29.14 6.87
N LEU A 721 6.37 -30.08 7.70
CA LEU A 721 7.54 -30.92 7.42
C LEU A 721 7.29 -31.85 6.22
N ASP A 722 6.12 -32.47 6.13
CA ASP A 722 5.74 -33.39 5.05
C ASP A 722 5.79 -32.70 3.67
N GLN A 723 5.28 -31.47 3.58
CA GLN A 723 5.28 -30.67 2.35
C GLN A 723 6.68 -30.47 1.74
N HIS A 724 7.74 -30.54 2.55
CA HIS A 724 9.10 -30.25 2.14
C HIS A 724 10.06 -31.43 2.28
N SER A 725 9.62 -32.54 2.86
CA SER A 725 10.45 -33.71 3.11
C SER A 725 10.15 -34.86 2.15
N ARG A 726 11.03 -35.87 2.12
CA ARG A 726 10.82 -37.15 1.42
C ARG A 726 11.02 -38.33 2.37
N LEU A 727 10.76 -38.10 3.65
CA LEU A 727 11.04 -39.03 4.75
C LEU A 727 9.97 -40.11 4.84
N LEU A 728 10.33 -41.26 5.40
CA LEU A 728 9.34 -42.28 5.74
C LEU A 728 8.44 -41.78 6.89
N PRO A 729 7.18 -42.25 7.02
CA PRO A 729 6.26 -41.76 8.04
C PRO A 729 6.81 -41.77 9.47
N ARG A 730 7.59 -42.82 9.82
CA ARG A 730 8.24 -42.95 11.14
C ARG A 730 9.39 -41.97 11.36
N GLU A 731 10.15 -41.66 10.30
CA GLU A 731 11.22 -40.67 10.34
C GLU A 731 10.65 -39.25 10.43
N LEU A 732 9.54 -39.01 9.73
CA LEU A 732 8.78 -37.77 9.83
C LEU A 732 8.17 -37.58 11.23
N ASP A 733 7.70 -38.65 11.89
CA ASP A 733 7.25 -38.59 13.29
C ASP A 733 8.40 -38.16 14.22
N LEU A 734 9.58 -38.74 14.06
CA LEU A 734 10.77 -38.37 14.84
C LEU A 734 11.18 -36.91 14.60
N LEU A 735 11.12 -36.45 13.34
CA LEU A 735 11.44 -35.06 13.02
C LEU A 735 10.37 -34.08 13.54
N THR A 736 9.10 -34.50 13.55
CA THR A 736 8.00 -33.73 14.13
C THR A 736 8.20 -33.60 15.64
N ASP A 737 8.55 -34.69 16.33
CA ASP A 737 8.88 -34.71 17.75
C ASP A 737 10.07 -33.78 18.07
N ALA A 738 11.13 -33.84 17.25
CA ALA A 738 12.29 -32.96 17.38
C ALA A 738 11.93 -31.48 17.18
N ALA A 739 11.11 -31.16 16.17
CA ALA A 739 10.71 -29.78 15.88
C ALA A 739 9.73 -29.21 16.92
N ALA A 740 8.76 -30.02 17.36
CA ALA A 740 7.72 -29.60 18.31
C ALA A 740 8.22 -29.55 19.76
N ARG A 741 9.06 -30.51 20.17
CA ARG A 741 9.48 -30.70 21.57
C ARG A 741 10.99 -30.57 21.81
N GLY A 742 11.79 -30.37 20.76
CA GLY A 742 13.24 -30.22 20.89
C GLY A 742 13.99 -31.52 21.19
N THR A 743 13.37 -32.68 20.93
CA THR A 743 14.02 -33.97 21.20
C THR A 743 15.25 -34.17 20.29
N PRO A 744 16.36 -34.69 20.83
CA PRO A 744 17.58 -34.88 20.06
C PRO A 744 17.40 -36.02 19.05
N VAL A 745 17.78 -35.75 17.80
CA VAL A 745 17.71 -36.69 16.69
C VAL A 745 19.00 -36.65 15.87
N SER A 746 19.31 -37.73 15.17
CA SER A 746 20.37 -37.71 14.16
C SER A 746 19.76 -37.68 12.77
N ILE A 747 20.23 -36.76 11.93
CA ILE A 747 19.80 -36.59 10.54
C ILE A 747 20.92 -36.95 9.58
N ASP A 748 20.59 -37.65 8.50
CA ASP A 748 21.49 -37.84 7.36
C ASP A 748 21.20 -36.73 6.34
N TYR A 749 22.10 -35.75 6.25
CA TYR A 749 21.92 -34.53 5.46
C TYR A 749 22.77 -34.54 4.19
N GLN A 750 22.16 -34.26 3.04
CA GLN A 750 22.89 -34.10 1.79
C GLN A 750 23.43 -32.66 1.65
N ASN A 751 24.76 -32.51 1.65
CA ASN A 751 25.40 -31.21 1.47
C ASN A 751 25.37 -30.72 0.02
N SER A 752 25.83 -29.48 -0.22
CA SER A 752 25.88 -28.85 -1.54
C SER A 752 26.78 -29.57 -2.56
N ARG A 753 27.69 -30.45 -2.10
CA ARG A 753 28.56 -31.29 -2.93
C ARG A 753 27.95 -32.68 -3.19
N GLY A 754 26.73 -32.93 -2.71
CA GLY A 754 26.00 -34.18 -2.90
C GLY A 754 26.38 -35.30 -1.93
N ALA A 755 27.34 -35.08 -1.02
CA ALA A 755 27.73 -36.07 -0.02
C ALA A 755 26.75 -36.07 1.16
N ILE A 756 26.47 -37.26 1.70
CA ILE A 756 25.61 -37.44 2.88
C ILE A 756 26.49 -37.36 4.12
N VAL A 757 26.16 -36.44 5.03
CA VAL A 757 26.84 -36.24 6.31
C VAL A 757 25.82 -36.45 7.42
N ARG A 758 26.19 -37.21 8.45
CA ARG A 758 25.33 -37.44 9.61
C ARG A 758 25.55 -36.34 10.64
N HIS A 759 24.48 -35.67 11.04
CA HIS A 759 24.49 -34.64 12.09
C HIS A 759 23.66 -35.13 13.27
N ALA A 760 24.24 -35.12 14.47
CA ALA A 760 23.47 -35.17 15.71
C ALA A 760 22.98 -33.75 16.00
N ILE A 761 21.65 -33.58 16.04
CA ILE A 761 21.02 -32.29 16.25
C ILE A 761 20.13 -32.33 17.49
N SER A 762 20.15 -31.22 18.21
CA SER A 762 19.32 -30.93 19.37
C SER A 762 18.66 -29.57 19.18
N ASP A 763 17.63 -29.28 19.97
CA ASP A 763 16.95 -27.98 19.92
C ASP A 763 16.52 -27.56 18.48
N ALA A 764 15.89 -28.47 17.72
CA ALA A 764 15.38 -28.22 16.37
C ALA A 764 14.06 -27.43 16.29
N LEU A 765 13.93 -26.50 15.33
CA LEU A 765 12.75 -25.68 15.06
C LEU A 765 12.46 -25.65 13.56
N GLN A 766 11.20 -25.87 13.18
CA GLN A 766 10.76 -25.78 11.79
C GLN A 766 10.46 -24.32 11.42
N ASP A 767 11.10 -23.82 10.37
CA ASP A 767 10.89 -22.47 9.83
C ASP A 767 10.78 -22.52 8.29
N GLY A 768 9.55 -22.48 7.78
CA GLY A 768 9.28 -22.67 6.36
C GLY A 768 9.83 -24.00 5.84
N ASN A 769 10.71 -23.95 4.84
CA ASN A 769 11.40 -25.10 4.26
C ASN A 769 12.75 -25.44 4.94
N TRP A 770 13.07 -24.79 6.05
CA TRP A 770 14.31 -24.99 6.81
C TRP A 770 14.03 -25.56 8.20
N LEU A 771 15.02 -26.28 8.72
CA LEU A 771 15.08 -26.75 10.10
C LEU A 771 16.28 -26.08 10.77
N LEU A 772 16.02 -25.24 11.77
CA LEU A 772 17.04 -24.57 12.56
C LEU A 772 17.37 -25.46 13.76
N ALA A 773 18.62 -25.83 14.01
CA ALA A 773 18.96 -26.71 15.12
C ALA A 773 20.37 -26.46 15.65
N LEU A 774 20.62 -26.86 16.90
CA LEU A 774 21.97 -26.96 17.44
C LEU A 774 22.60 -28.27 16.94
N SER A 775 23.76 -28.18 16.30
CA SER A 775 24.53 -29.34 15.85
C SER A 775 25.59 -29.69 16.89
N ASP A 776 25.46 -30.86 17.52
CA ASP A 776 26.41 -31.34 18.52
C ASP A 776 27.79 -31.60 17.90
N SER A 777 27.83 -31.90 16.60
CA SER A 777 29.06 -32.18 15.85
C SER A 777 29.93 -30.93 15.60
N THR A 778 29.30 -29.76 15.49
CA THR A 778 29.99 -28.49 15.23
C THR A 778 29.98 -27.56 16.44
N GLY A 779 29.20 -27.90 17.48
CA GLY A 779 29.02 -27.08 18.68
C GLY A 779 28.30 -25.75 18.40
N GLY A 780 27.69 -25.61 17.21
CA GLY A 780 27.08 -24.38 16.73
C GLY A 780 25.70 -24.61 16.15
N ARG A 781 24.92 -23.53 16.05
CA ARG A 781 23.60 -23.57 15.43
C ARG A 781 23.70 -23.52 13.90
N GLU A 782 22.95 -24.40 13.25
CA GLU A 782 22.97 -24.59 11.80
C GLU A 782 21.54 -24.62 11.24
N SER A 783 21.43 -24.33 9.94
CA SER A 783 20.16 -24.36 9.20
C SER A 783 20.22 -25.49 8.17
N PHE A 784 19.30 -26.45 8.28
CA PHE A 784 19.21 -27.60 7.39
C PHE A 784 18.01 -27.45 6.46
N ALA A 785 18.21 -27.52 5.14
CA ALA A 785 17.09 -27.55 4.20
C ALA A 785 16.33 -28.87 4.35
N ILE A 786 15.03 -28.83 4.67
CA ILE A 786 14.23 -30.03 4.98
C ILE A 786 14.27 -31.04 3.82
N MET A 787 14.26 -30.56 2.58
CA MET A 787 14.31 -31.38 1.37
C MET A 787 15.60 -32.18 1.15
N ASN A 788 16.67 -31.78 1.85
CA ASN A 788 17.99 -32.41 1.79
C ASN A 788 18.21 -33.42 2.93
N ILE A 789 17.27 -33.53 3.87
CA ILE A 789 17.28 -34.56 4.91
C ILE A 789 16.86 -35.88 4.24
N ARG A 790 17.73 -36.89 4.33
CA ARG A 790 17.56 -38.19 3.66
C ARG A 790 17.07 -39.29 4.58
N ALA A 791 17.43 -39.25 5.87
CA ALA A 791 16.97 -40.17 6.89
C ALA A 791 17.00 -39.50 8.27
N VAL A 792 16.18 -39.99 9.20
CA VAL A 792 16.12 -39.51 10.59
C VAL A 792 16.09 -40.69 11.55
N SER A 793 16.97 -40.68 12.54
CA SER A 793 17.04 -41.69 13.60
C SER A 793 17.00 -41.03 14.97
N ALA A 794 16.49 -41.73 15.98
CA ALA A 794 16.54 -41.25 17.36
C ALA A 794 17.98 -40.95 17.80
N GLY A 795 18.20 -39.81 18.48
CA GLY A 795 19.51 -39.43 18.98
C GLY A 795 19.96 -40.33 20.14
N SER A 796 21.26 -40.57 20.25
CA SER A 796 21.86 -41.11 21.47
C SER A 796 21.85 -40.02 22.54
N ARG A 797 21.25 -40.31 23.70
CA ARG A 797 21.31 -39.44 24.88
C ARG A 797 22.73 -39.20 25.37
#